data_AF-A0A376K2G7-F1
#
_entry.id   AF-A0A376K2G7-F1
#
_cell.length_a   1.000
_cell.length_b   1.000
_cell.length_c   1.000
_cell.angle_alpha   90.00
_cell.angle_beta   90.00
_cell.angle_gamma   90.00
#
_symmetry.space_group_name_H-M   'P 1'
#
loop_
_entity.id
_entity.type
_entity.pdbx_description
1 polymer ?
#
loop_
_entity_poly.entity_id
_entity_poly.type
_entity_poly.pdbx_seq_one_letter_code
_entity_poly.pdbx_strand_id
1 'polypeptide(L)'
;MTYQAIFTGWDDLTIEDLLVAYRKAKADSFFENTFPVAIKFAEYEQELLENLQKLLDLLQSEDGFSSNKKLIGKFRLLPKKLTTKKKHESQNGHVHFSNPKRAADHLFNNFDLIPEFRIIGDFPVDSHIISALWINMVGHKFDASLDNCCYGARLKRIRNDELFSNEQDNPFHISAVGSFSPYFQPYQKWRGDGLKAIRDELEKDRDIIAASLDLKSYYHFIDPLAITSDDLYNTLNIKLTEDEKAFTAQLAVFLKHWSDGAAAFGKKIAYKTPVINGGLVIGLTASRIISNILLHHWDKLVIEKLSPIHYGRYVDDMFLVIRDTGTITNNHEFMLLLQDRLGNDCVYLKNEQKQIWQIQQGEHFQGKTTIQLQSDKQKLFVLQGRAGIDLLDSIEKEIYELSSEHRLMPSPDQLEHSTAAKVLSAAGSVGENADTLRRADGLTIRRLGWSLQLRYVETLARDLPPSEWKEQREEFYQFAYNHILRADNLFAHFSYLPRLLGFAISMNEWQHAEKIVLKAYESINLLASVITSGKEVNINGCKTRAVNDLWRCIKGTLSWLFVDAATRYYSPDRLFLDKRSKKEECLADTFFNHISQSLTNLKDLLDLRFDSADFYLKAPLVARADLAKEPYKQIVKSQSAEKLVNQRDSKKEVKILKLMSDSSLIDIDVIKLFLKSTKNTRLEKVAKGNRKNESYLPYIFPTRPLTPAEISELAPECVGLPSTSDKKPDERPSTIWAKYTQALRGVWIKPTLLASEQDSDEATKKARPKKFIHIGTDRKHKVVVALTSIKTEEDDWAKMACNKSNLSRSRYQRISELVNATLKLSPKPDYVLFPELSIPLRWVNSIADRLSSAGISLIAGTEYRHLDDNQLKSEAVLVLSDNRLGYPASVKIWQPKLEPAVGEDEALFSIYGKSWDSTLNVKQRKPVYIHHGVQFLAL
;
A
#
# COMPACT_ATOMS: atom_id res chain seq x y z
N MET A 1 13.26 -21.50 15.24
CA MET A 1 12.53 -21.71 13.97
C MET A 1 13.09 -23.00 13.38
N THR A 2 12.25 -24.01 13.14
CA THR A 2 12.66 -25.30 12.57
C THR A 2 12.61 -25.28 11.04
N TYR A 3 11.66 -24.54 10.47
CA TYR A 3 11.58 -24.33 9.02
C TYR A 3 12.78 -23.56 8.48
N GLN A 4 13.36 -24.08 7.40
CA GLN A 4 14.39 -23.42 6.60
C GLN A 4 13.95 -23.47 5.14
N ALA A 5 13.90 -22.31 4.48
CA ALA A 5 13.57 -22.24 3.06
C ALA A 5 14.82 -22.56 2.23
N ILE A 6 15.12 -23.86 2.07
CA ILE A 6 16.25 -24.36 1.28
C ILE A 6 15.68 -25.28 0.21
N PHE A 7 16.13 -25.10 -1.03
CA PHE A 7 15.72 -25.97 -2.12
C PHE A 7 16.80 -27.05 -2.36
N THR A 8 16.43 -28.31 -2.17
CA THR A 8 17.31 -29.49 -2.37
C THR A 8 16.81 -30.43 -3.47
N GLY A 9 15.80 -30.01 -4.23
CA GLY A 9 15.17 -30.79 -5.28
C GLY A 9 13.65 -30.70 -5.24
N TRP A 10 12.99 -31.08 -6.34
CA TRP A 10 11.53 -31.06 -6.42
C TRP A 10 10.87 -32.12 -5.53
N ASP A 11 11.47 -33.31 -5.43
CA ASP A 11 11.00 -34.42 -4.59
C ASP A 11 11.02 -34.08 -3.08
N ASP A 12 11.94 -33.22 -2.66
CA ASP A 12 12.09 -32.78 -1.26
C ASP A 12 11.13 -31.65 -0.88
N LEU A 13 10.46 -31.03 -1.85
CA LEU A 13 9.47 -29.99 -1.56
C LEU A 13 8.34 -30.56 -0.69
N THR A 14 7.93 -29.78 0.30
CA THR A 14 6.82 -30.19 1.17
C THR A 14 5.62 -29.27 1.02
N ILE A 15 4.47 -29.73 1.55
CA ILE A 15 3.27 -28.90 1.60
C ILE A 15 3.48 -27.66 2.49
N GLU A 16 4.33 -27.74 3.51
CA GLU A 16 4.71 -26.62 4.36
C GLU A 16 5.38 -25.51 3.55
N ASP A 17 6.31 -25.84 2.64
CA ASP A 17 6.95 -24.86 1.76
C ASP A 17 5.92 -24.06 0.94
N LEU A 18 4.96 -24.76 0.35
CA LEU A 18 3.90 -24.14 -0.43
C LEU A 18 2.94 -23.31 0.44
N LEU A 19 2.72 -23.72 1.68
CA LEU A 19 1.89 -22.98 2.63
C LEU A 19 2.56 -21.66 3.06
N VAL A 20 3.88 -21.67 3.30
CA VAL A 20 4.68 -20.46 3.56
C VAL A 20 4.70 -19.55 2.33
N ALA A 21 4.88 -20.12 1.13
CA ALA A 21 4.83 -19.40 -0.13
C ALA A 21 3.45 -18.77 -0.39
N TYR A 22 2.35 -19.49 -0.12
CA TYR A 22 0.98 -18.97 -0.22
C TYR A 22 0.76 -17.74 0.66
N ARG A 23 1.24 -17.80 1.91
CA ARG A 23 1.14 -16.68 2.85
C ARG A 23 1.78 -15.40 2.29
N LYS A 24 2.99 -15.52 1.71
CA LYS A 24 3.69 -14.41 1.04
C LYS A 24 2.95 -13.95 -0.22
N ALA A 25 2.56 -14.88 -1.08
CA ALA A 25 1.88 -14.62 -2.34
C ALA A 25 0.58 -13.83 -2.15
N LYS A 26 -0.26 -14.23 -1.19
CA LYS A 26 -1.51 -13.54 -0.85
C LYS A 26 -1.26 -12.11 -0.38
N ALA A 27 -0.31 -11.92 0.53
CA ALA A 27 0.02 -10.62 1.08
C ALA A 27 0.62 -9.68 0.03
N ASP A 28 1.60 -10.15 -0.74
CA ASP A 28 2.27 -9.35 -1.75
C ASP A 28 1.27 -8.95 -2.84
N SER A 29 0.46 -9.89 -3.34
CA SER A 29 -0.51 -9.60 -4.40
C SER A 29 -1.65 -8.67 -3.97
N PHE A 30 -1.97 -8.61 -2.67
CA PHE A 30 -2.97 -7.66 -2.16
C PHE A 30 -2.52 -6.19 -2.30
N PHE A 31 -1.23 -5.92 -2.16
CA PHE A 31 -0.65 -4.57 -2.27
C PHE A 31 -0.18 -4.22 -3.69
N GLU A 32 -0.17 -5.19 -4.60
CA GLU A 32 0.09 -4.96 -6.02
C GLU A 32 -1.12 -4.28 -6.69
N ASN A 33 -0.86 -3.21 -7.44
CA ASN A 33 -1.89 -2.47 -8.19
C ASN A 33 -1.91 -2.88 -9.68
N THR A 34 -1.25 -3.97 -10.04
CA THR A 34 -1.05 -4.39 -11.44
C THR A 34 -2.32 -4.99 -12.03
N PHE A 35 -2.83 -6.07 -11.44
CA PHE A 35 -4.07 -6.72 -11.88
C PHE A 35 -4.78 -7.37 -10.68
N PRO A 36 -6.11 -7.38 -10.63
CA PRO A 36 -6.85 -7.84 -9.47
C PRO A 36 -6.83 -9.36 -9.33
N VAL A 37 -6.63 -9.80 -8.09
CA VAL A 37 -6.52 -11.22 -7.73
C VAL A 37 -7.35 -11.59 -6.50
N ALA A 38 -8.10 -10.65 -5.89
CA ALA A 38 -8.75 -10.88 -4.61
C ALA A 38 -9.77 -12.01 -4.69
N ILE A 39 -10.59 -12.03 -5.75
CA ILE A 39 -11.54 -13.11 -6.00
C ILE A 39 -10.83 -14.46 -6.13
N LYS A 40 -9.75 -14.52 -6.92
CA LYS A 40 -8.98 -15.76 -7.15
C LYS A 40 -8.40 -16.33 -5.86
N PHE A 41 -7.78 -15.50 -5.02
CA PHE A 41 -7.24 -15.95 -3.74
C PHE A 41 -8.34 -16.38 -2.76
N ALA A 42 -9.49 -15.68 -2.75
CA ALA A 42 -10.61 -16.03 -1.87
C ALA A 42 -11.26 -17.36 -2.24
N GLU A 43 -11.40 -17.66 -3.54
CA GLU A 43 -11.84 -18.96 -4.06
C GLU A 43 -10.81 -20.05 -3.75
N TYR A 44 -9.52 -19.79 -4.00
CA TYR A 44 -8.44 -20.73 -3.74
C TYR A 44 -8.34 -21.13 -2.26
N GLU A 45 -8.57 -20.18 -1.34
CA GLU A 45 -8.49 -20.42 0.10
C GLU A 45 -9.59 -21.36 0.64
N GLN A 46 -10.70 -21.56 -0.10
CA GLN A 46 -11.78 -22.47 0.34
C GLN A 46 -11.32 -23.92 0.43
N GLU A 47 -10.45 -24.32 -0.51
CA GLU A 47 -9.86 -25.66 -0.59
C GLU A 47 -8.33 -25.58 -0.55
N LEU A 48 -7.79 -24.72 0.34
CA LEU A 48 -6.37 -24.36 0.37
C LEU A 48 -5.45 -25.58 0.32
N LEU A 49 -5.60 -26.54 1.24
CA LEU A 49 -4.71 -27.71 1.30
C LEU A 49 -4.84 -28.61 0.07
N GLU A 50 -6.04 -28.79 -0.47
CA GLU A 50 -6.23 -29.62 -1.66
C GLU A 50 -5.61 -28.97 -2.89
N ASN A 51 -5.73 -27.64 -3.02
CA ASN A 51 -5.12 -26.90 -4.11
C ASN A 51 -3.58 -26.90 -3.99
N LEU A 52 -3.04 -26.72 -2.78
CA LEU A 52 -1.59 -26.81 -2.54
C LEU A 52 -1.06 -28.22 -2.78
N GLN A 53 -1.80 -29.27 -2.40
CA GLN A 53 -1.39 -30.65 -2.68
C GLN A 53 -1.35 -30.92 -4.20
N LYS A 54 -2.35 -30.47 -4.95
CA LYS A 54 -2.33 -30.57 -6.43
C LYS A 54 -1.15 -29.83 -7.05
N LEU A 55 -0.80 -28.66 -6.50
CA LEU A 55 0.37 -27.92 -6.94
C LEU A 55 1.67 -28.67 -6.59
N LEU A 56 1.77 -29.25 -5.40
CA LEU A 56 2.93 -30.04 -4.97
C LEU A 56 3.13 -31.26 -5.87
N ASP A 57 2.06 -32.04 -6.08
CA ASP A 57 2.08 -33.23 -6.93
C ASP A 57 2.52 -32.88 -8.37
N LEU A 58 2.06 -31.73 -8.88
CA LEU A 58 2.48 -31.20 -10.19
C LEU A 58 3.97 -30.88 -10.22
N LEU A 59 4.48 -30.17 -9.21
CA LEU A 59 5.90 -29.76 -9.14
C LEU A 59 6.84 -30.97 -9.02
N GLN A 60 6.44 -31.99 -8.24
CA GLN A 60 7.19 -33.23 -8.06
C GLN A 60 7.14 -34.13 -9.30
N SER A 61 5.95 -34.38 -9.85
CA SER A 61 5.79 -35.32 -10.97
C SER A 61 6.33 -34.80 -12.30
N GLU A 62 6.32 -33.48 -12.53
CA GLU A 62 6.85 -32.86 -13.75
C GLU A 62 8.32 -32.41 -13.61
N ASP A 63 8.96 -32.65 -12.45
CA ASP A 63 10.32 -32.19 -12.13
C ASP A 63 10.51 -30.67 -12.43
N GLY A 64 9.51 -29.88 -12.03
CA GLY A 64 9.41 -28.46 -12.33
C GLY A 64 8.04 -28.02 -12.86
N PHE A 65 8.02 -26.89 -13.59
CA PHE A 65 6.77 -26.22 -13.97
C PHE A 65 6.83 -25.42 -15.27
N SER A 66 8.00 -25.27 -15.89
CA SER A 66 8.21 -24.32 -16.99
C SER A 66 7.37 -24.62 -18.23
N SER A 67 7.07 -25.89 -18.46
CA SER A 67 6.32 -26.39 -19.62
C SER A 67 4.80 -26.33 -19.44
N ASN A 68 4.33 -26.04 -18.22
CA ASN A 68 2.92 -26.12 -17.88
C ASN A 68 2.12 -24.89 -18.36
N LYS A 69 1.35 -25.08 -19.44
CA LYS A 69 0.57 -24.00 -20.06
C LYS A 69 -0.51 -23.42 -19.15
N LYS A 70 -0.99 -24.16 -18.14
CA LYS A 70 -2.02 -23.66 -17.21
C LYS A 70 -1.49 -22.55 -16.29
N LEU A 71 -0.18 -22.55 -16.02
CA LEU A 71 0.47 -21.59 -15.12
C LEU A 71 0.82 -20.26 -15.80
N ILE A 72 0.91 -20.20 -17.13
CA ILE A 72 1.30 -18.97 -17.87
C ILE A 72 0.28 -17.83 -17.66
N GLY A 73 -0.99 -18.16 -17.34
CA GLY A 73 -2.04 -17.17 -17.13
C GLY A 73 -2.51 -16.49 -18.41
N LYS A 74 -3.28 -15.40 -18.24
CA LYS A 74 -3.85 -14.59 -19.33
C LYS A 74 -3.05 -13.31 -19.54
N PHE A 75 -3.16 -12.71 -20.72
CA PHE A 75 -2.52 -11.43 -21.07
C PHE A 75 -3.55 -10.30 -21.04
N ARG A 76 -3.21 -9.17 -20.42
CA ARG A 76 -4.11 -8.00 -20.33
C ARG A 76 -3.42 -6.75 -20.85
N LEU A 77 -4.22 -5.81 -21.37
CA LEU A 77 -3.72 -4.57 -21.94
C LEU A 77 -4.11 -3.39 -21.04
N LEU A 78 -3.11 -2.72 -20.47
CA LEU A 78 -3.30 -1.54 -19.63
C LEU A 78 -2.86 -0.26 -20.33
N PRO A 79 -3.69 0.80 -20.34
CA PRO A 79 -3.26 2.13 -20.73
C PRO A 79 -2.21 2.71 -19.78
N LYS A 80 -1.17 3.34 -20.34
CA LYS A 80 -0.10 4.02 -19.60
C LYS A 80 -0.28 5.54 -19.59
N LYS A 81 -0.43 6.14 -20.78
CA LYS A 81 -0.64 7.58 -20.99
C LYS A 81 -1.13 7.84 -22.42
N LEU A 82 -1.67 9.03 -22.65
CA LEU A 82 -2.04 9.53 -23.97
C LEU A 82 -1.06 10.65 -24.36
N THR A 83 -0.28 10.44 -25.42
CA THR A 83 0.67 11.44 -25.94
C THR A 83 0.01 12.21 -27.08
N THR A 84 0.23 13.53 -27.14
CA THR A 84 -0.39 14.41 -28.14
C THR A 84 0.69 15.10 -28.98
N LYS A 85 0.54 15.14 -30.30
CA LYS A 85 1.39 15.94 -31.19
C LYS A 85 0.54 17.00 -31.89
N LYS A 86 0.97 18.26 -31.90
CA LYS A 86 0.25 19.34 -32.61
C LYS A 86 0.22 19.04 -34.11
N LYS A 87 -0.93 19.26 -34.75
CA LYS A 87 -1.03 19.30 -36.22
C LYS A 87 -0.48 20.64 -36.73
N HIS A 88 0.15 20.61 -37.91
CA HIS A 88 1.02 21.67 -38.44
C HIS A 88 0.36 23.06 -38.69
N GLU A 89 -0.94 23.25 -38.44
CA GLU A 89 -1.68 24.50 -38.75
C GLU A 89 -2.30 25.22 -37.53
N SER A 90 -2.03 24.78 -36.30
CA SER A 90 -2.64 25.41 -35.11
C SER A 90 -1.89 26.68 -34.67
N GLN A 91 -2.54 27.85 -34.76
CA GLN A 91 -2.03 29.11 -34.20
C GLN A 91 -1.82 29.02 -32.67
N ASN A 92 -0.77 29.69 -32.18
CA ASN A 92 -0.33 29.72 -30.77
C ASN A 92 -1.29 30.49 -29.85
N GLY A 93 -2.46 29.91 -29.54
CA GLY A 93 -3.35 30.38 -28.49
C GLY A 93 -3.52 29.33 -27.37
N HIS A 94 -3.36 29.73 -26.11
CA HIS A 94 -3.70 28.88 -24.96
C HIS A 94 -5.22 28.91 -24.77
N VAL A 95 -5.91 27.85 -25.18
CA VAL A 95 -7.38 27.74 -25.03
C VAL A 95 -7.72 26.82 -23.87
N HIS A 96 -8.50 27.32 -22.92
CA HIS A 96 -8.99 26.56 -21.77
C HIS A 96 -10.46 26.22 -21.94
N PHE A 97 -10.80 24.95 -21.75
CA PHE A 97 -12.18 24.46 -21.85
C PHE A 97 -12.66 23.96 -20.49
N SER A 98 -13.72 24.58 -19.97
CA SER A 98 -14.48 24.04 -18.85
C SER A 98 -15.38 22.88 -19.27
N ASN A 99 -15.87 22.88 -20.52
CA ASN A 99 -16.72 21.83 -21.06
C ASN A 99 -15.88 20.62 -21.55
N PRO A 100 -16.07 19.41 -20.99
CA PRO A 100 -15.27 18.23 -21.37
C PRO A 100 -15.41 17.81 -22.84
N LYS A 101 -16.61 17.98 -23.42
CA LYS A 101 -16.87 17.63 -24.82
C LYS A 101 -16.10 18.58 -25.75
N ARG A 102 -16.19 19.89 -25.53
CA ARG A 102 -15.42 20.88 -26.31
C ARG A 102 -13.92 20.68 -26.15
N ALA A 103 -13.46 20.29 -24.97
CA ALA A 103 -12.06 19.97 -24.73
C ALA A 103 -11.60 18.77 -25.56
N ALA A 104 -12.41 17.71 -25.60
CA ALA A 104 -12.15 16.53 -26.42
C ALA A 104 -12.19 16.87 -27.92
N ASP A 105 -13.21 17.61 -28.39
CA ASP A 105 -13.34 18.03 -29.79
C ASP A 105 -12.12 18.86 -30.23
N HIS A 106 -11.69 19.82 -29.40
CA HIS A 106 -10.49 20.61 -29.65
C HIS A 106 -9.24 19.73 -29.70
N LEU A 107 -9.11 18.79 -28.77
CA LEU A 107 -8.00 17.85 -28.73
C LEU A 107 -7.93 17.03 -30.03
N PHE A 108 -9.04 16.45 -30.47
CA PHE A 108 -9.10 15.60 -31.66
C PHE A 108 -8.87 16.37 -32.97
N ASN A 109 -9.37 17.61 -33.02
CA ASN A 109 -9.22 18.45 -34.21
C ASN A 109 -7.78 18.95 -34.37
N ASN A 110 -7.11 19.34 -33.29
CA ASN A 110 -5.82 20.02 -33.36
C ASN A 110 -4.60 19.13 -33.07
N PHE A 111 -4.80 17.93 -32.51
CA PHE A 111 -3.69 17.05 -32.12
C PHE A 111 -3.83 15.65 -32.71
N ASP A 112 -2.70 15.07 -33.08
CA ASP A 112 -2.58 13.64 -33.31
C ASP A 112 -2.37 12.93 -31.97
N LEU A 113 -3.23 11.94 -31.72
CA LEU A 113 -3.25 11.16 -30.49
C LEU A 113 -2.47 9.86 -30.66
N ILE A 114 -1.48 9.66 -29.78
CA ILE A 114 -0.66 8.46 -29.72
C ILE A 114 -0.86 7.83 -28.33
N PRO A 115 -1.78 6.88 -28.20
CA PRO A 115 -1.97 6.17 -26.94
C PRO A 115 -0.81 5.21 -26.67
N GLU A 116 -0.42 5.11 -25.40
CA GLU A 116 0.60 4.16 -24.95
C GLU A 116 0.00 3.09 -24.03
N PHE A 117 0.34 1.83 -24.30
CA PHE A 117 -0.16 0.66 -23.60
C PHE A 117 0.96 -0.25 -23.10
N ARG A 118 0.62 -1.08 -22.11
CA ARG A 118 1.47 -2.14 -21.57
C ARG A 118 0.71 -3.46 -21.54
N ILE A 119 1.37 -4.52 -21.98
CA ILE A 119 0.91 -5.89 -21.76
C ILE A 119 1.37 -6.32 -20.37
N ILE A 120 0.44 -6.82 -19.58
CA ILE A 120 0.68 -7.32 -18.22
C ILE A 120 0.10 -8.73 -18.05
N GLY A 121 0.54 -9.43 -17.01
CA GLY A 121 0.10 -10.79 -16.71
C GLY A 121 -1.09 -10.85 -15.75
N ASP A 122 -2.03 -11.74 -16.04
CA ASP A 122 -3.16 -12.13 -15.20
C ASP A 122 -3.04 -13.61 -14.84
N PHE A 123 -2.35 -13.91 -13.75
CA PHE A 123 -1.92 -15.26 -13.40
C PHE A 123 -2.92 -16.01 -12.50
N PRO A 124 -2.92 -17.36 -12.53
CA PRO A 124 -3.57 -18.14 -11.49
C PRO A 124 -2.79 -18.01 -10.16
N VAL A 125 -3.46 -18.37 -9.05
CA VAL A 125 -2.86 -18.30 -7.70
C VAL A 125 -1.60 -19.15 -7.60
N ASP A 126 -1.57 -20.32 -8.24
CA ASP A 126 -0.41 -21.22 -8.26
C ASP A 126 0.88 -20.54 -8.76
N SER A 127 0.80 -19.72 -9.81
CA SER A 127 1.98 -19.00 -10.31
C SER A 127 2.46 -17.91 -9.35
N HIS A 128 1.54 -17.29 -8.60
CA HIS A 128 1.93 -16.39 -7.51
C HIS A 128 2.61 -17.14 -6.36
N ILE A 129 2.14 -18.34 -6.04
CA ILE A 129 2.77 -19.22 -5.03
C ILE A 129 4.17 -19.63 -5.50
N ILE A 130 4.34 -20.09 -6.73
CA ILE A 130 5.66 -20.45 -7.29
C ILE A 130 6.61 -19.24 -7.29
N SER A 131 6.12 -18.06 -7.68
CA SER A 131 6.90 -16.83 -7.62
C SER A 131 7.37 -16.51 -6.19
N ALA A 132 6.51 -16.71 -5.19
CA ALA A 132 6.88 -16.52 -3.79
C ALA A 132 7.81 -17.62 -3.27
N LEU A 133 7.61 -18.87 -3.69
CA LEU A 133 8.46 -20.02 -3.35
C LEU A 133 9.90 -19.80 -3.82
N TRP A 134 10.06 -19.37 -5.08
CA TRP A 134 11.39 -19.04 -5.62
C TRP A 134 12.05 -17.90 -4.83
N ILE A 135 11.30 -16.86 -4.47
CA ILE A 135 11.84 -15.77 -3.63
C ILE A 135 12.30 -16.31 -2.27
N ASN A 136 11.49 -17.15 -1.64
CA ASN A 136 11.76 -17.71 -0.32
C ASN A 136 13.04 -18.57 -0.30
N MET A 137 13.26 -19.37 -1.33
CA MET A 137 14.36 -20.35 -1.38
C MET A 137 15.63 -19.85 -2.09
N VAL A 138 15.49 -19.02 -3.12
CA VAL A 138 16.62 -18.64 -3.99
C VAL A 138 16.70 -17.13 -4.23
N GLY A 139 15.59 -16.49 -4.60
CA GLY A 139 15.54 -15.08 -4.99
C GLY A 139 16.06 -14.12 -3.92
N HIS A 140 15.94 -14.48 -2.64
CA HIS A 140 16.48 -13.67 -1.56
C HIS A 140 18.02 -13.60 -1.51
N LYS A 141 18.73 -14.59 -2.08
CA LYS A 141 20.20 -14.59 -2.21
C LYS A 141 20.64 -13.58 -3.27
N PHE A 142 19.87 -13.49 -4.36
CA PHE A 142 20.05 -12.45 -5.37
C PHE A 142 19.83 -11.05 -4.79
N ASP A 143 18.72 -10.80 -4.10
CA ASP A 143 18.49 -9.48 -3.49
C ASP A 143 19.56 -9.08 -2.44
N ALA A 144 20.25 -10.06 -1.86
CA ALA A 144 21.29 -9.82 -0.85
C ALA A 144 22.58 -9.25 -1.44
N SER A 145 22.88 -9.53 -2.71
CA SER A 145 24.07 -9.01 -3.39
C SER A 145 23.92 -7.57 -3.87
N LEU A 146 22.72 -6.99 -3.78
CA LEU A 146 22.45 -5.61 -4.19
C LEU A 146 22.93 -4.60 -3.13
N ASP A 147 23.68 -3.60 -3.59
CA ASP A 147 24.22 -2.53 -2.76
C ASP A 147 23.14 -1.58 -2.19
N ASN A 148 23.54 -0.76 -1.22
CA ASN A 148 22.68 0.24 -0.57
C ASN A 148 22.23 1.38 -1.50
N CYS A 149 22.85 1.52 -2.69
CA CYS A 149 22.39 2.46 -3.72
C CYS A 149 21.07 2.02 -4.38
N CYS A 150 20.64 0.75 -4.23
CA CYS A 150 19.37 0.24 -4.74
C CYS A 150 18.28 0.31 -3.65
N TYR A 151 17.38 1.28 -3.79
CA TYR A 151 16.30 1.58 -2.83
C TYR A 151 14.99 0.85 -3.17
N GLY A 152 14.72 0.71 -4.47
CA GLY A 152 13.43 0.24 -4.99
C GLY A 152 13.28 -1.27 -4.89
N ALA A 153 12.08 -1.74 -4.52
CA ALA A 153 11.69 -3.15 -4.57
C ALA A 153 12.63 -4.15 -3.85
N ARG A 154 13.24 -3.74 -2.74
CA ARG A 154 14.07 -4.59 -1.88
C ARG A 154 13.24 -5.48 -0.95
N LEU A 155 13.75 -6.68 -0.66
CA LEU A 155 13.12 -7.60 0.29
C LEU A 155 13.23 -7.10 1.73
N LYS A 156 12.28 -7.52 2.58
CA LYS A 156 12.36 -7.30 4.02
C LYS A 156 13.44 -8.21 4.60
N ARG A 157 14.37 -7.60 5.33
CA ARG A 157 15.43 -8.31 6.06
C ARG A 157 15.29 -8.08 7.56
N ILE A 158 15.77 -9.03 8.34
CA ILE A 158 15.89 -8.88 9.80
C ILE A 158 17.05 -7.91 10.05
N ARG A 159 16.85 -6.90 10.90
CA ARG A 159 17.93 -5.99 11.33
C ARG A 159 18.60 -6.59 12.55
N ASN A 160 19.91 -6.76 12.49
CA ASN A 160 20.72 -7.07 13.67
C ASN A 160 21.17 -5.73 14.29
N ASP A 161 20.65 -5.40 15.48
CA ASP A 161 21.01 -4.17 16.21
C ASP A 161 22.30 -4.34 17.05
N GLU A 162 23.08 -5.40 16.82
CA GLU A 162 24.39 -5.53 17.45
C GLU A 162 25.36 -4.59 16.72
N LEU A 163 25.91 -3.61 17.46
CA LEU A 163 26.85 -2.57 17.01
C LEU A 163 28.09 -3.08 16.24
N PHE A 164 28.27 -4.40 16.14
CA PHE A 164 29.40 -5.11 15.53
C PHE A 164 29.02 -6.20 14.52
N SER A 165 27.74 -6.35 14.14
CA SER A 165 27.38 -7.28 13.06
C SER A 165 27.60 -6.62 11.70
N ASN A 166 28.29 -7.31 10.79
CA ASN A 166 28.44 -6.87 9.39
C ASN A 166 27.05 -6.65 8.78
N GLU A 167 26.81 -5.50 8.12
CA GLU A 167 25.53 -5.23 7.44
C GLU A 167 25.15 -6.29 6.38
N GLN A 168 26.14 -7.08 5.94
CA GLN A 168 26.01 -8.21 5.01
C GLN A 168 25.29 -9.43 5.60
N ASP A 169 25.11 -9.51 6.94
CA ASP A 169 24.49 -10.64 7.64
C ASP A 169 23.00 -10.41 8.00
N ASN A 170 22.26 -9.62 7.21
CA ASN A 170 20.83 -9.40 7.43
C ASN A 170 19.98 -10.43 6.65
N PRO A 171 19.51 -11.54 7.29
CA PRO A 171 18.82 -12.61 6.59
C PRO A 171 17.43 -12.16 6.09
N PHE A 172 16.93 -12.88 5.08
CA PHE A 172 15.57 -12.67 4.58
C PHE A 172 14.53 -12.95 5.67
N HIS A 173 13.57 -12.05 5.80
CA HIS A 173 12.55 -12.14 6.83
C HIS A 173 11.42 -13.09 6.39
N ILE A 174 11.69 -14.39 6.40
CA ILE A 174 10.76 -15.43 5.92
C ILE A 174 9.43 -15.43 6.69
N SER A 175 9.45 -15.19 8.00
CA SER A 175 8.24 -15.15 8.83
C SER A 175 7.37 -13.91 8.59
N ALA A 176 7.91 -12.81 8.05
CA ALA A 176 7.13 -11.59 7.83
C ALA A 176 5.96 -11.84 6.86
N VAL A 177 4.84 -11.14 7.02
CA VAL A 177 3.62 -11.37 6.20
C VAL A 177 3.85 -11.26 4.69
N GLY A 178 4.47 -10.17 4.23
CA GLY A 178 4.85 -9.96 2.83
C GLY A 178 6.37 -9.96 2.64
N SER A 179 6.81 -10.08 1.38
CA SER A 179 8.22 -10.20 1.01
C SER A 179 8.93 -8.85 0.91
N PHE A 180 8.24 -7.81 0.42
CA PHE A 180 8.85 -6.51 0.07
C PHE A 180 8.55 -5.40 1.05
N SER A 181 9.49 -4.47 1.20
CA SER A 181 9.27 -3.22 1.94
C SER A 181 8.22 -2.32 1.26
N PRO A 182 7.37 -1.59 2.01
CA PRO A 182 6.40 -0.67 1.41
C PRO A 182 7.07 0.40 0.56
N TYR A 183 6.57 0.63 -0.66
CA TYR A 183 7.24 1.44 -1.69
C TYR A 183 7.49 2.92 -1.30
N PHE A 184 6.59 3.52 -0.50
CA PHE A 184 6.60 4.96 -0.24
C PHE A 184 7.82 5.43 0.57
N GLN A 185 8.21 4.68 1.61
CA GLN A 185 9.32 5.08 2.48
C GLN A 185 10.67 5.05 1.75
N PRO A 186 11.06 3.97 1.03
CA PRO A 186 12.30 3.97 0.26
C PRO A 186 12.29 5.00 -0.88
N TYR A 187 11.14 5.30 -1.49
CA TYR A 187 11.03 6.33 -2.52
C TYR A 187 11.25 7.74 -1.97
N GLN A 188 10.72 8.03 -0.77
CA GLN A 188 11.01 9.27 -0.06
C GLN A 188 12.47 9.37 0.33
N LYS A 189 13.06 8.28 0.84
CA LYS A 189 14.47 8.24 1.22
C LYS A 189 15.39 8.45 0.01
N TRP A 190 15.18 7.72 -1.08
CA TRP A 190 15.93 7.85 -2.33
C TRP A 190 15.98 9.30 -2.83
N ARG A 191 14.84 9.99 -2.88
CA ARG A 191 14.81 11.41 -3.26
C ARG A 191 15.45 12.32 -2.23
N GLY A 192 15.15 12.11 -0.94
CA GLY A 192 15.65 12.94 0.15
C GLY A 192 17.17 12.90 0.28
N ASP A 193 17.76 11.70 0.18
CA ASP A 193 19.21 11.51 0.23
C ASP A 193 19.92 12.23 -0.94
N GLY A 194 19.31 12.20 -2.13
CA GLY A 194 19.81 12.93 -3.29
C GLY A 194 19.73 14.46 -3.16
N LEU A 195 18.60 15.01 -2.69
CA LEU A 195 18.45 16.46 -2.46
C LEU A 195 19.41 16.94 -1.36
N LYS A 196 19.57 16.15 -0.30
CA LYS A 196 20.54 16.42 0.76
C LYS A 196 21.97 16.48 0.20
N ALA A 197 22.36 15.55 -0.67
CA ALA A 197 23.68 15.55 -1.28
C ALA A 197 23.95 16.82 -2.11
N ILE A 198 22.93 17.34 -2.82
CA ILE A 198 23.03 18.61 -3.55
C ILE A 198 23.25 19.77 -2.57
N ARG A 199 22.42 19.85 -1.52
CA ARG A 199 22.49 20.91 -0.50
C ARG A 199 23.86 20.95 0.17
N ASP A 200 24.33 19.79 0.63
CA ASP A 200 25.58 19.66 1.37
C ASP A 200 26.82 20.11 0.57
N GLU A 201 26.81 20.01 -0.77
CA GLU A 201 27.92 20.50 -1.61
C GLU A 201 27.74 21.97 -2.00
N LEU A 202 26.53 22.44 -2.30
CA LEU A 202 26.26 23.86 -2.59
C LEU A 202 26.56 24.75 -1.37
N GLU A 203 26.26 24.29 -0.15
CA GLU A 203 26.61 25.01 1.10
C GLU A 203 28.12 25.09 1.34
N LYS A 204 28.91 24.21 0.73
CA LYS A 204 30.38 24.24 0.73
C LYS A 204 30.96 25.04 -0.44
N ASP A 205 30.12 25.79 -1.16
CA ASP A 205 30.48 26.59 -2.34
C ASP A 205 31.13 25.74 -3.44
N ARG A 206 30.57 24.55 -3.67
CA ARG A 206 30.99 23.64 -4.75
C ARG A 206 29.88 23.48 -5.77
N ASP A 207 30.24 23.72 -7.02
CA ASP A 207 29.33 23.57 -8.15
C ASP A 207 29.04 22.10 -8.43
N ILE A 208 27.77 21.81 -8.74
CA ILE A 208 27.31 20.44 -8.95
C ILE A 208 26.47 20.30 -10.22
N ILE A 209 26.44 19.08 -10.72
CA ILE A 209 25.51 18.62 -11.74
C ILE A 209 24.67 17.50 -11.12
N ALA A 210 23.35 17.69 -11.07
CA ALA A 210 22.41 16.65 -10.69
C ALA A 210 21.62 16.17 -11.92
N ALA A 211 21.56 14.86 -12.12
CA ALA A 211 20.90 14.24 -13.26
C ALA A 211 19.90 13.16 -12.81
N SER A 212 18.70 13.18 -13.39
CA SER A 212 17.75 12.05 -13.29
C SER A 212 17.69 11.28 -14.60
N LEU A 213 17.90 9.96 -14.53
CA LEU A 213 17.90 9.07 -15.70
C LEU A 213 16.72 8.09 -15.62
N ASP A 214 15.98 7.92 -16.72
CA ASP A 214 14.84 7.00 -16.87
C ASP A 214 15.16 5.94 -17.94
N LEU A 215 14.99 4.66 -17.60
CA LEU A 215 15.14 3.57 -18.57
C LEU A 215 13.88 3.42 -19.43
N LYS A 216 14.07 3.36 -20.74
CA LYS A 216 12.97 3.28 -21.69
C LYS A 216 12.35 1.88 -21.73
N SER A 217 11.15 1.75 -21.15
CA SER A 217 10.33 0.52 -21.22
C SER A 217 11.06 -0.72 -20.69
N TYR A 218 11.88 -0.54 -19.66
CA TYR A 218 12.86 -1.49 -19.17
C TYR A 218 12.38 -2.96 -19.12
N TYR A 219 11.30 -3.23 -18.36
CA TYR A 219 10.75 -4.59 -18.21
C TYR A 219 10.50 -5.31 -19.54
N HIS A 220 10.00 -4.62 -20.56
CA HIS A 220 9.60 -5.24 -21.83
C HIS A 220 10.79 -5.60 -22.74
N PHE A 221 11.99 -5.16 -22.40
CA PHE A 221 13.23 -5.43 -23.14
C PHE A 221 14.22 -6.29 -22.35
N ILE A 222 13.83 -6.81 -21.20
CA ILE A 222 14.58 -7.80 -20.43
C ILE A 222 14.42 -9.18 -21.06
N ASP A 223 15.53 -9.88 -21.24
CA ASP A 223 15.55 -11.31 -21.52
C ASP A 223 15.42 -12.09 -20.21
N PRO A 224 14.31 -12.82 -19.97
CA PRO A 224 14.15 -13.56 -18.72
C PRO A 224 15.21 -14.64 -18.49
N LEU A 225 15.85 -15.13 -19.55
CA LEU A 225 16.92 -16.13 -19.46
C LEU A 225 18.24 -15.55 -18.95
N ALA A 226 18.42 -14.22 -18.94
CA ALA A 226 19.67 -13.61 -18.50
C ALA A 226 20.03 -13.95 -17.04
N ILE A 227 19.03 -14.23 -16.18
CA ILE A 227 19.29 -14.60 -14.79
C ILE A 227 19.99 -15.96 -14.62
N THR A 228 20.01 -16.82 -15.65
CA THR A 228 20.64 -18.15 -15.57
C THR A 228 22.12 -18.15 -15.91
N SER A 229 22.71 -16.98 -16.18
CA SER A 229 24.11 -16.88 -16.60
C SER A 229 25.08 -17.13 -15.44
N ASP A 230 26.06 -18.01 -15.64
CA ASP A 230 27.15 -18.24 -14.67
C ASP A 230 28.01 -16.98 -14.47
N ASP A 231 28.21 -16.18 -15.52
CA ASP A 231 28.94 -14.91 -15.43
C ASP A 231 28.21 -13.90 -14.54
N LEU A 232 26.87 -13.92 -14.57
CA LEU A 232 26.04 -13.12 -13.67
C LEU A 232 26.20 -13.59 -12.21
N TYR A 233 26.19 -14.90 -11.95
CA TYR A 233 26.41 -15.43 -10.61
C TYR A 233 27.80 -15.06 -10.07
N ASN A 234 28.83 -15.18 -10.90
CA ASN A 234 30.21 -14.83 -10.55
C ASN A 234 30.35 -13.33 -10.24
N THR A 235 29.75 -12.47 -11.06
CA THR A 235 29.78 -11.00 -10.88
C THR A 235 29.08 -10.57 -9.58
N LEU A 236 28.00 -11.25 -9.21
CA LEU A 236 27.26 -11.00 -7.98
C LEU A 236 27.88 -11.69 -6.75
N ASN A 237 28.91 -12.53 -6.95
CA ASN A 237 29.51 -13.37 -5.93
C ASN A 237 28.47 -14.24 -5.18
N ILE A 238 27.47 -14.76 -5.92
CA ILE A 238 26.42 -15.62 -5.37
C ILE A 238 26.82 -17.08 -5.55
N LYS A 239 26.72 -17.87 -4.47
CA LYS A 239 26.88 -19.32 -4.50
C LYS A 239 25.51 -19.98 -4.45
N LEU A 240 25.13 -20.66 -5.54
CA LEU A 240 23.92 -21.45 -5.66
C LEU A 240 24.28 -22.94 -5.77
N THR A 241 23.45 -23.81 -5.21
CA THR A 241 23.53 -25.26 -5.46
C THR A 241 23.05 -25.57 -6.89
N GLU A 242 23.34 -26.78 -7.39
CA GLU A 242 22.85 -27.20 -8.71
C GLU A 242 21.31 -27.25 -8.76
N ASP A 243 20.65 -27.66 -7.66
CA ASP A 243 19.18 -27.62 -7.55
C ASP A 243 18.63 -26.19 -7.59
N GLU A 244 19.28 -25.25 -6.91
CA GLU A 244 18.87 -23.84 -6.92
C GLU A 244 19.06 -23.18 -8.30
N LYS A 245 20.12 -23.58 -9.02
CA LYS A 245 20.31 -23.20 -10.43
C LYS A 245 19.22 -23.81 -11.30
N ALA A 246 18.86 -25.08 -11.08
CA ALA A 246 17.79 -25.76 -11.82
C ALA A 246 16.42 -25.09 -11.60
N PHE A 247 16.08 -24.72 -10.35
CA PHE A 247 14.86 -23.96 -10.06
C PHE A 247 14.89 -22.58 -10.73
N THR A 248 16.02 -21.87 -10.66
CA THR A 248 16.16 -20.57 -11.33
C THR A 248 16.02 -20.70 -12.85
N ALA A 249 16.54 -21.77 -13.45
CA ALA A 249 16.37 -22.07 -14.87
C ALA A 249 14.91 -22.37 -15.23
N GLN A 250 14.20 -23.18 -14.44
CA GLN A 250 12.77 -23.44 -14.62
C GLN A 250 11.95 -22.14 -14.58
N LEU A 251 12.22 -21.25 -13.62
CA LEU A 251 11.57 -19.94 -13.55
C LEU A 251 11.90 -19.08 -14.78
N ALA A 252 13.16 -19.03 -15.20
CA ALA A 252 13.59 -18.25 -16.35
C ALA A 252 12.91 -18.72 -17.65
N VAL A 253 12.83 -20.03 -17.87
CA VAL A 253 12.13 -20.63 -19.01
C VAL A 253 10.62 -20.36 -18.94
N PHE A 254 10.00 -20.49 -17.76
CA PHE A 254 8.60 -20.12 -17.56
C PHE A 254 8.32 -18.66 -17.94
N LEU A 255 9.15 -17.74 -17.46
CA LEU A 255 9.04 -16.31 -17.80
C LEU A 255 9.30 -16.03 -19.28
N LYS A 256 10.19 -16.81 -19.91
CA LYS A 256 10.42 -16.76 -21.36
C LYS A 256 9.19 -17.22 -22.14
N HIS A 257 8.54 -18.31 -21.74
CA HIS A 257 7.28 -18.76 -22.35
C HIS A 257 6.18 -17.71 -22.19
N TRP A 258 6.10 -17.05 -21.03
CA TRP A 258 5.18 -15.92 -20.86
C TRP A 258 5.52 -14.77 -21.81
N SER A 259 6.80 -14.38 -21.94
CA SER A 259 7.26 -13.34 -22.87
C SER A 259 6.85 -13.64 -24.31
N ASP A 260 7.02 -14.89 -24.75
CA ASP A 260 6.65 -15.33 -26.10
C ASP A 260 5.13 -15.30 -26.31
N GLY A 261 4.37 -15.72 -25.29
CA GLY A 261 2.92 -15.59 -25.28
C GLY A 261 2.44 -14.13 -25.32
N ALA A 262 3.11 -13.23 -24.62
CA ALA A 262 2.82 -11.79 -24.64
C ALA A 262 3.13 -11.17 -26.01
N ALA A 263 4.22 -11.58 -26.66
CA ALA A 263 4.52 -11.18 -28.03
C ALA A 263 3.47 -11.71 -29.03
N ALA A 264 3.02 -12.96 -28.86
CA ALA A 264 1.94 -13.53 -29.66
C ALA A 264 0.60 -12.82 -29.43
N PHE A 265 0.29 -12.43 -28.20
CA PHE A 265 -0.86 -11.59 -27.86
C PHE A 265 -0.76 -10.21 -28.52
N GLY A 266 0.43 -9.59 -28.48
CA GLY A 266 0.73 -8.35 -29.19
C GLY A 266 0.36 -8.38 -30.67
N LYS A 267 0.64 -9.50 -31.36
CA LYS A 267 0.26 -9.70 -32.78
C LYS A 267 -1.25 -9.75 -33.04
N LYS A 268 -2.06 -10.05 -32.01
CA LYS A 268 -3.54 -10.05 -32.12
C LYS A 268 -4.14 -8.66 -31.93
N ILE A 269 -3.48 -7.81 -31.15
CA ILE A 269 -4.00 -6.49 -30.72
C ILE A 269 -3.33 -5.31 -31.43
N ALA A 270 -2.43 -5.57 -32.38
CA ALA A 270 -1.77 -4.56 -33.19
C ALA A 270 -1.28 -5.15 -34.51
N TYR A 271 -0.84 -4.29 -35.43
CA TYR A 271 -0.18 -4.73 -36.65
C TYR A 271 1.07 -5.58 -36.36
N LYS A 272 1.29 -6.61 -37.18
CA LYS A 272 2.34 -7.65 -36.98
C LYS A 272 3.77 -7.10 -36.97
N THR A 273 4.01 -5.94 -37.59
CA THR A 273 5.32 -5.31 -37.70
C THR A 273 5.27 -3.87 -37.16
N PRO A 274 6.21 -3.48 -36.26
CA PRO A 274 7.28 -4.29 -35.65
C PRO A 274 6.76 -5.30 -34.62
N VAL A 275 7.58 -6.31 -34.30
CA VAL A 275 7.26 -7.29 -33.25
C VAL A 275 7.20 -6.58 -31.90
N ILE A 276 6.12 -6.80 -31.15
CA ILE A 276 5.97 -6.31 -29.78
C ILE A 276 6.66 -7.31 -28.86
N ASN A 277 7.65 -6.84 -28.09
CA ASN A 277 8.36 -7.68 -27.13
C ASN A 277 7.51 -7.92 -25.88
N GLY A 278 7.48 -9.15 -25.38
CA GLY A 278 6.87 -9.49 -24.09
C GLY A 278 7.75 -9.04 -22.92
N GLY A 279 9.02 -9.44 -22.97
CA GLY A 279 10.03 -9.14 -21.95
C GLY A 279 9.70 -9.79 -20.61
N LEU A 280 10.22 -9.21 -19.53
CA LEU A 280 9.92 -9.63 -18.18
C LEU A 280 8.49 -9.23 -17.77
N VAL A 281 7.77 -10.18 -17.17
CA VAL A 281 6.37 -9.97 -16.83
C VAL A 281 6.17 -8.92 -15.73
N ILE A 282 5.16 -8.07 -15.92
CA ILE A 282 4.58 -7.23 -14.87
C ILE A 282 3.35 -7.97 -14.32
N GLY A 283 3.41 -8.45 -13.08
CA GLY A 283 2.33 -9.21 -12.43
C GLY A 283 2.80 -10.30 -11.46
N LEU A 284 4.06 -10.74 -11.56
CA LEU A 284 4.70 -11.64 -10.59
C LEU A 284 5.77 -10.91 -9.79
N THR A 285 5.92 -11.27 -8.53
CA THR A 285 6.85 -10.62 -7.60
C THR A 285 8.31 -10.94 -7.90
N ALA A 286 8.61 -12.12 -8.45
CA ALA A 286 9.97 -12.52 -8.83
C ALA A 286 10.60 -11.54 -9.83
N SER A 287 9.78 -10.99 -10.74
CA SER A 287 10.22 -9.97 -11.71
C SER A 287 10.88 -8.76 -11.07
N ARG A 288 10.49 -8.39 -9.84
CA ARG A 288 11.06 -7.25 -9.13
C ARG A 288 12.54 -7.49 -8.79
N ILE A 289 12.87 -8.70 -8.33
CA ILE A 289 14.25 -9.10 -8.04
C ILE A 289 15.04 -9.17 -9.35
N ILE A 290 14.55 -9.88 -10.36
CA ILE A 290 15.22 -10.04 -11.66
C ILE A 290 15.56 -8.68 -12.27
N SER A 291 14.62 -7.75 -12.26
CA SER A 291 14.82 -6.39 -12.80
C SER A 291 15.88 -5.58 -12.04
N ASN A 292 16.05 -5.79 -10.73
CA ASN A 292 17.07 -5.09 -9.98
C ASN A 292 18.46 -5.67 -10.20
N ILE A 293 18.57 -6.99 -10.34
CA ILE A 293 19.82 -7.71 -10.48
C ILE A 293 20.52 -7.39 -11.81
N LEU A 294 19.75 -7.30 -12.89
CA LEU A 294 20.29 -6.95 -14.21
C LEU A 294 20.83 -5.52 -14.31
N LEU A 295 20.64 -4.68 -13.29
CA LEU A 295 21.20 -3.33 -13.19
C LEU A 295 22.33 -3.23 -12.16
N HIS A 296 22.68 -4.32 -11.47
CA HIS A 296 23.71 -4.29 -10.42
C HIS A 296 25.10 -3.95 -11.00
N HIS A 297 25.47 -4.53 -12.15
CA HIS A 297 26.76 -4.24 -12.76
C HIS A 297 26.88 -2.76 -13.15
N TRP A 298 25.81 -2.19 -13.71
CA TRP A 298 25.70 -0.76 -13.98
C TRP A 298 25.87 0.08 -12.72
N ASP A 299 25.20 -0.29 -11.62
CA ASP A 299 25.33 0.41 -10.34
C ASP A 299 26.79 0.46 -9.88
N LYS A 300 27.50 -0.67 -9.95
CA LYS A 300 28.94 -0.74 -9.64
C LYS A 300 29.78 0.13 -10.58
N LEU A 301 29.57 0.03 -11.89
CA LEU A 301 30.32 0.84 -12.86
C LEU A 301 30.15 2.34 -12.60
N VAL A 302 28.94 2.80 -12.29
CA VAL A 302 28.67 4.20 -11.97
C VAL A 302 29.43 4.59 -10.69
N ILE A 303 29.35 3.78 -9.63
CA ILE A 303 30.05 4.10 -8.37
C ILE A 303 31.57 4.13 -8.56
N GLU A 304 32.14 3.10 -9.19
CA GLU A 304 33.58 2.91 -9.31
C GLU A 304 34.22 3.87 -10.31
N LYS A 305 33.65 4.00 -11.52
CA LYS A 305 34.28 4.77 -12.60
C LYS A 305 33.88 6.24 -12.61
N LEU A 306 32.64 6.58 -12.22
CA LEU A 306 32.18 7.97 -12.18
C LEU A 306 32.45 8.63 -10.82
N SER A 307 32.53 7.85 -9.74
CA SER A 307 32.76 8.34 -8.37
C SER A 307 31.87 9.54 -7.99
N PRO A 308 30.53 9.42 -8.11
CA PRO A 308 29.63 10.53 -7.85
C PRO A 308 29.55 10.89 -6.37
N ILE A 309 29.15 12.13 -6.08
CA ILE A 309 28.78 12.57 -4.71
C ILE A 309 27.62 11.73 -4.20
N HIS A 310 26.65 11.46 -5.08
CA HIS A 310 25.51 10.60 -4.78
C HIS A 310 25.08 9.83 -6.01
N TYR A 311 24.82 8.53 -5.83
CA TYR A 311 24.09 7.71 -6.80
C TYR A 311 23.05 6.87 -6.05
N GLY A 312 21.82 6.91 -6.55
CA GLY A 312 20.73 6.11 -6.02
C GLY A 312 19.78 5.68 -7.12
N ARG A 313 19.31 4.44 -7.04
CA ARG A 313 18.37 3.84 -7.99
C ARG A 313 17.11 3.34 -7.30
N TYR A 314 15.96 3.69 -7.86
CA TYR A 314 14.64 3.19 -7.48
C TYR A 314 14.07 2.38 -8.64
N VAL A 315 14.39 1.07 -8.67
CA VAL A 315 14.07 0.18 -9.81
C VAL A 315 14.71 0.69 -11.11
N ASP A 316 13.95 1.29 -12.02
CA ASP A 316 14.42 1.83 -13.30
C ASP A 316 14.75 3.33 -13.26
N ASP A 317 14.29 4.04 -12.23
CA ASP A 317 14.59 5.46 -12.01
C ASP A 317 15.96 5.61 -11.33
N MET A 318 16.86 6.40 -11.90
CA MET A 318 18.19 6.67 -11.34
C MET A 318 18.39 8.16 -11.05
N PHE A 319 19.09 8.45 -9.96
CA PHE A 319 19.44 9.81 -9.56
C PHE A 319 20.92 9.91 -9.23
N LEU A 320 21.57 10.91 -9.80
CA LEU A 320 23.02 11.06 -9.82
C LEU A 320 23.39 12.50 -9.50
N VAL A 321 24.40 12.71 -8.66
CA VAL A 321 24.97 14.01 -8.33
C VAL A 321 26.49 13.94 -8.47
N ILE A 322 27.07 14.77 -9.33
CA ILE A 322 28.52 14.86 -9.57
C ILE A 322 28.98 16.32 -9.42
N ARG A 323 30.29 16.53 -9.24
CA ARG A 323 30.86 17.88 -9.25
C ARG A 323 30.86 18.44 -10.67
N ASP A 324 30.52 19.71 -10.80
CA ASP A 324 30.59 20.41 -12.07
C ASP A 324 32.05 20.79 -12.39
N THR A 325 32.47 20.54 -13.63
CA THR A 325 33.77 20.97 -14.16
C THR A 325 33.66 22.25 -15.01
N GLY A 326 32.46 22.82 -15.13
CA GLY A 326 32.15 24.02 -15.90
C GLY A 326 32.02 23.78 -17.42
N THR A 327 32.03 22.51 -17.85
CA THR A 327 32.04 22.12 -19.27
C THR A 327 30.70 21.59 -19.77
N ILE A 328 29.74 21.33 -18.89
CA ILE A 328 28.47 20.69 -19.23
C ILE A 328 27.36 21.73 -19.25
N THR A 329 26.73 21.92 -20.41
CA THR A 329 25.64 22.88 -20.63
C THR A 329 24.33 22.22 -21.03
N ASN A 330 24.37 20.95 -21.46
CA ASN A 330 23.19 20.24 -21.95
C ASN A 330 23.25 18.72 -21.73
N ASN A 331 22.12 18.04 -21.93
CA ASN A 331 21.99 16.59 -21.75
C ASN A 331 22.93 15.78 -22.65
N HIS A 332 23.21 16.25 -23.86
CA HIS A 332 24.06 15.51 -24.80
C HIS A 332 25.52 15.50 -24.33
N GLU A 333 26.05 16.65 -23.91
CA GLU A 333 27.37 16.77 -23.28
C GLU A 333 27.48 15.94 -22.00
N PHE A 334 26.43 15.93 -21.18
CA PHE A 334 26.39 15.07 -19.99
C PHE A 334 26.47 13.58 -20.34
N MET A 335 25.77 13.13 -21.38
CA MET A 335 25.85 11.74 -21.83
C MET A 335 27.20 11.39 -22.44
N LEU A 336 27.85 12.34 -23.13
CA LEU A 336 29.23 12.18 -23.62
C LEU A 336 30.21 12.05 -22.44
N LEU A 337 30.03 12.82 -21.36
CA LEU A 337 30.82 12.65 -20.14
C LEU A 337 30.64 11.24 -19.53
N LEU A 338 29.41 10.73 -19.48
CA LEU A 338 29.16 9.36 -19.01
C LEU A 338 29.85 8.33 -19.92
N GLN A 339 29.78 8.52 -21.24
CA GLN A 339 30.46 7.67 -22.21
C GLN A 339 31.99 7.69 -22.03
N ASP A 340 32.59 8.87 -21.87
CA ASP A 340 34.03 9.04 -21.65
C ASP A 340 34.50 8.34 -20.37
N ARG A 341 33.75 8.51 -19.27
CA ARG A 341 34.09 7.93 -17.96
C ARG A 341 33.83 6.43 -17.86
N LEU A 342 32.71 5.95 -18.41
CA LEU A 342 32.29 4.56 -18.30
C LEU A 342 32.91 3.68 -19.40
N GLY A 343 33.25 4.28 -20.53
CA GLY A 343 33.83 3.67 -21.72
C GLY A 343 32.85 3.64 -22.90
N ASN A 344 33.39 3.81 -24.11
CA ASN A 344 32.64 3.82 -25.37
C ASN A 344 31.85 2.52 -25.63
N ASP A 345 32.34 1.39 -25.11
CA ASP A 345 31.68 0.10 -25.26
C ASP A 345 30.53 -0.10 -24.26
N CYS A 346 30.49 0.70 -23.19
CA CYS A 346 29.48 0.60 -22.13
C CYS A 346 28.28 1.50 -22.39
N VAL A 347 28.51 2.76 -22.77
CA VAL A 347 27.44 3.72 -23.08
C VAL A 347 27.72 4.36 -24.41
N TYR A 348 26.81 4.19 -25.37
CA TYR A 348 26.96 4.78 -26.70
C TYR A 348 25.63 5.21 -27.32
N LEU A 349 25.74 6.18 -28.22
CA LEU A 349 24.60 6.71 -28.96
C LEU A 349 24.18 5.72 -30.06
N LYS A 350 23.01 5.11 -29.91
CA LYS A 350 22.48 4.15 -30.90
C LYS A 350 21.71 4.82 -32.03
N ASN A 351 21.04 5.93 -31.73
CA ASN A 351 20.23 6.65 -32.71
C ASN A 351 20.35 8.16 -32.47
N GLU A 352 21.06 8.85 -33.36
CA GLU A 352 21.29 10.30 -33.29
C GLU A 352 19.98 11.11 -33.39
N GLN A 353 19.07 10.72 -34.29
CA GLN A 353 17.82 11.45 -34.52
C GLN A 353 16.87 11.43 -33.33
N LYS A 354 16.88 10.35 -32.55
CA LYS A 354 16.04 10.17 -31.35
C LYS A 354 16.82 10.30 -30.04
N GLN A 355 18.10 10.63 -30.13
CA GLN A 355 19.03 10.74 -29.02
C GLN A 355 18.89 9.58 -28.00
N ILE A 356 18.84 8.35 -28.53
CA ILE A 356 18.71 7.12 -27.73
C ILE A 356 20.10 6.58 -27.44
N TRP A 357 20.43 6.49 -26.15
CA TRP A 357 21.67 5.94 -25.66
C TRP A 357 21.43 4.49 -25.22
N GLN A 358 22.34 3.59 -25.58
CA GLN A 358 22.31 2.19 -25.16
C GLN A 358 23.33 1.98 -24.05
N ILE A 359 22.90 1.26 -23.00
CA ILE A 359 23.79 0.74 -21.96
C ILE A 359 24.11 -0.71 -22.32
N GLN A 360 25.39 -1.06 -22.27
CA GLN A 360 25.93 -2.38 -22.52
C GLN A 360 26.81 -2.79 -21.34
N GLN A 361 26.42 -3.89 -20.70
CA GLN A 361 27.09 -4.44 -19.50
C GLN A 361 27.86 -5.74 -19.81
N GLY A 362 27.96 -6.10 -21.09
CA GLY A 362 28.55 -7.37 -21.55
C GLY A 362 27.47 -8.41 -21.88
N GLU A 363 27.64 -9.08 -23.03
CA GLU A 363 26.65 -10.05 -23.56
C GLU A 363 26.44 -11.23 -22.60
N HIS A 364 27.51 -11.66 -21.95
CA HIS A 364 27.52 -12.70 -20.92
C HIS A 364 26.68 -12.37 -19.68
N PHE A 365 26.59 -11.09 -19.30
CA PHE A 365 25.87 -10.64 -18.11
C PHE A 365 24.40 -10.32 -18.40
N GLN A 366 24.12 -9.51 -19.43
CA GLN A 366 22.76 -9.04 -19.70
C GLN A 366 21.98 -9.93 -20.68
N GLY A 367 22.63 -10.91 -21.31
CA GLY A 367 22.01 -11.76 -22.34
C GLY A 367 21.46 -10.93 -23.50
N LYS A 368 20.25 -11.25 -23.97
CA LYS A 368 19.56 -10.47 -25.02
C LYS A 368 18.83 -9.24 -24.48
N THR A 369 19.02 -8.91 -23.20
CA THR A 369 18.42 -7.72 -22.59
C THR A 369 18.92 -6.46 -23.28
N THR A 370 17.99 -5.56 -23.61
CA THR A 370 18.32 -4.25 -24.17
C THR A 370 18.00 -3.17 -23.16
N ILE A 371 19.02 -2.41 -22.75
CA ILE A 371 18.91 -1.32 -21.78
C ILE A 371 19.14 -0.01 -22.52
N GLN A 372 18.15 0.88 -22.47
CA GLN A 372 18.18 2.13 -23.22
C GLN A 372 17.76 3.31 -22.35
N LEU A 373 18.50 4.40 -22.51
CA LEU A 373 18.17 5.72 -22.00
C LEU A 373 17.58 6.57 -23.12
N GLN A 374 16.61 7.42 -22.77
CA GLN A 374 16.06 8.42 -23.69
C GLN A 374 16.39 9.81 -23.16
N SER A 375 17.29 10.51 -23.82
CA SER A 375 17.77 11.84 -23.42
C SER A 375 16.67 12.90 -23.30
N ASP A 376 15.61 12.82 -24.12
CA ASP A 376 14.45 13.72 -24.05
C ASP A 376 13.72 13.66 -22.69
N LYS A 377 13.95 12.60 -21.91
CA LYS A 377 13.36 12.40 -20.58
C LYS A 377 14.35 12.62 -19.45
N GLN A 378 15.64 12.76 -19.76
CA GLN A 378 16.66 13.05 -18.76
C GLN A 378 16.52 14.49 -18.31
N LYS A 379 16.64 14.71 -17.00
CA LYS A 379 16.62 16.05 -16.40
C LYS A 379 18.01 16.33 -15.88
N LEU A 380 18.53 17.49 -16.21
CA LEU A 380 19.86 17.95 -15.81
C LEU A 380 19.72 19.27 -15.09
N PHE A 381 20.33 19.36 -13.91
CA PHE A 381 20.40 20.56 -13.09
C PHE A 381 21.87 20.90 -12.90
N VAL A 382 22.31 22.00 -13.48
CA VAL A 382 23.65 22.56 -13.27
C VAL A 382 23.48 23.68 -12.27
N LEU A 383 23.92 23.45 -11.03
CA LEU A 383 23.61 24.32 -9.88
C LEU A 383 24.90 24.87 -9.28
N GLN A 384 24.88 26.18 -9.00
CA GLN A 384 26.01 26.93 -8.49
C GLN A 384 25.57 27.93 -7.42
N GLY A 385 26.39 28.07 -6.39
CA GLY A 385 26.25 29.06 -5.31
C GLY A 385 24.84 29.24 -4.74
N ARG A 386 24.51 30.48 -4.39
CA ARG A 386 23.24 30.83 -3.72
C ARG A 386 22.00 30.60 -4.58
N ALA A 387 22.09 30.87 -5.89
CA ALA A 387 20.96 30.67 -6.80
C ALA A 387 20.56 29.19 -6.90
N GLY A 388 21.54 28.27 -6.85
CA GLY A 388 21.29 26.83 -6.75
C GLY A 388 20.54 26.44 -5.47
N ILE A 389 20.93 27.03 -4.34
CA ILE A 389 20.26 26.83 -3.04
C ILE A 389 18.81 27.35 -3.08
N ASP A 390 18.59 28.56 -3.61
CA ASP A 390 17.26 29.15 -3.68
C ASP A 390 16.31 28.34 -4.60
N LEU A 391 16.83 27.78 -5.70
CA LEU A 391 16.08 26.85 -6.54
C LEU A 391 15.75 25.55 -5.78
N LEU A 392 16.72 24.99 -5.05
CA LEU A 392 16.51 23.79 -4.24
C LEU A 392 15.45 24.02 -3.15
N ASP A 393 15.49 25.16 -2.47
CA ASP A 393 14.49 25.56 -1.46
C ASP A 393 13.09 25.65 -2.09
N SER A 394 12.96 26.18 -3.31
CA SER A 394 11.69 26.21 -4.03
C SER A 394 11.16 24.81 -4.35
N ILE A 395 12.03 23.90 -4.81
CA ILE A 395 11.67 22.51 -5.13
C ILE A 395 11.23 21.76 -3.86
N GLU A 396 12.03 21.85 -2.81
CA GLU A 396 11.75 21.21 -1.55
C GLU A 396 10.44 21.74 -0.97
N LYS A 397 10.20 23.06 -1.02
CA LYS A 397 8.96 23.67 -0.54
C LYS A 397 7.73 23.11 -1.26
N GLU A 398 7.70 23.02 -2.58
CA GLU A 398 6.56 22.45 -3.32
C GLU A 398 6.33 20.97 -2.96
N ILE A 399 7.40 20.17 -2.85
CA ILE A 399 7.32 18.76 -2.46
C ILE A 399 6.79 18.62 -1.02
N TYR A 400 7.28 19.47 -0.11
CA TYR A 400 6.84 19.50 1.28
C TYR A 400 5.39 19.96 1.39
N GLU A 401 4.92 20.91 0.58
CA GLU A 401 3.52 21.34 0.59
C GLU A 401 2.57 20.20 0.22
N LEU A 402 2.82 19.48 -0.89
CA LEU A 402 2.04 18.30 -1.29
C LEU A 402 2.15 17.15 -0.28
N SER A 403 3.34 16.90 0.25
CA SER A 403 3.57 15.83 1.23
C SER A 403 3.07 16.19 2.64
N SER A 404 2.98 17.46 3.01
CA SER A 404 2.50 17.91 4.32
C SER A 404 0.98 17.89 4.36
N GLU A 405 0.30 18.24 3.26
CA GLU A 405 -1.14 18.08 3.12
C GLU A 405 -1.58 16.63 3.44
N HIS A 406 -0.80 15.66 2.96
CA HIS A 406 -1.02 14.24 3.26
C HIS A 406 -0.96 13.87 4.75
N ARG A 407 -0.16 14.59 5.54
CA ARG A 407 0.03 14.36 6.98
C ARG A 407 -1.10 14.95 7.82
N LEU A 408 -1.89 15.86 7.26
CA LEU A 408 -3.00 16.52 7.94
C LEU A 408 -4.27 15.65 7.95
N MET A 409 -5.15 15.93 8.90
CA MET A 409 -6.54 15.50 8.91
C MET A 409 -7.30 16.20 7.76
N PRO A 410 -8.16 15.48 7.03
CA PRO A 410 -8.98 16.10 5.99
C PRO A 410 -10.02 17.05 6.61
N SER A 411 -10.34 18.12 5.90
CA SER A 411 -11.46 19.03 6.16
C SER A 411 -12.49 18.98 5.02
N PRO A 412 -13.78 18.68 5.27
CA PRO A 412 -14.80 18.61 4.22
C PRO A 412 -14.80 19.83 3.27
N ASP A 413 -14.64 21.04 3.81
CA ASP A 413 -14.72 22.30 3.05
C ASP A 413 -13.47 22.59 2.19
N GLN A 414 -12.37 21.87 2.39
CA GLN A 414 -11.11 22.10 1.68
C GLN A 414 -10.92 21.17 0.48
N LEU A 415 -11.91 20.32 0.16
CA LEU A 415 -11.79 19.30 -0.86
C LEU A 415 -11.48 19.91 -2.25
N GLU A 416 -12.22 20.94 -2.66
CA GLU A 416 -12.02 21.63 -3.94
C GLU A 416 -10.83 22.61 -3.95
N HIS A 417 -10.51 23.20 -2.79
CA HIS A 417 -9.45 24.20 -2.66
C HIS A 417 -8.07 23.61 -2.32
N SER A 418 -8.02 22.30 -2.12
CA SER A 418 -6.79 21.55 -1.87
C SER A 418 -5.75 21.78 -2.96
N THR A 419 -4.47 21.73 -2.58
CA THR A 419 -3.36 21.84 -3.54
C THR A 419 -3.47 20.72 -4.57
N ALA A 420 -3.86 19.51 -4.14
CA ALA A 420 -4.13 18.40 -5.03
C ALA A 420 -5.24 18.68 -6.08
N ALA A 421 -6.39 19.25 -5.68
CA ALA A 421 -7.47 19.60 -6.62
C ALA A 421 -7.07 20.73 -7.59
N LYS A 422 -6.33 21.73 -7.10
CA LYS A 422 -5.76 22.81 -7.94
C LYS A 422 -4.82 22.26 -9.00
N VAL A 423 -3.93 21.32 -8.64
CA VAL A 423 -3.01 20.69 -9.60
C VAL A 423 -3.77 19.88 -10.65
N LEU A 424 -4.83 19.16 -10.26
CA LEU A 424 -5.63 18.35 -11.17
C LEU A 424 -6.51 19.17 -12.11
N SER A 425 -7.04 20.32 -11.66
CA SER A 425 -7.87 21.22 -12.47
C SER A 425 -7.05 22.08 -13.43
N ALA A 426 -5.91 22.63 -12.98
CA ALA A 426 -5.00 23.43 -13.80
C ALA A 426 -4.32 22.61 -14.92
N ALA A 427 -4.22 21.28 -14.74
CA ALA A 427 -3.58 20.36 -15.66
C ALA A 427 -4.26 20.20 -17.04
N GLY A 428 -5.49 20.72 -17.22
CA GLY A 428 -6.21 20.68 -18.49
C GLY A 428 -5.68 21.63 -19.58
N SER A 429 -4.66 22.44 -19.28
CA SER A 429 -4.05 23.36 -20.25
C SER A 429 -3.06 22.62 -21.16
N VAL A 430 -3.51 22.25 -22.35
CA VAL A 430 -2.63 21.86 -23.45
C VAL A 430 -1.95 23.12 -23.99
N GLY A 431 -0.83 23.49 -23.37
CA GLY A 431 -0.06 24.67 -23.75
C GLY A 431 0.80 25.15 -22.60
N GLU A 432 2.08 24.79 -22.68
CA GLU A 432 3.25 25.35 -22.00
C GLU A 432 2.98 26.49 -21.00
N ASN A 433 2.81 26.17 -19.72
CA ASN A 433 3.08 27.11 -18.65
C ASN A 433 4.47 26.79 -18.07
N ALA A 434 5.29 27.83 -17.97
CA ALA A 434 6.68 27.80 -17.53
C ALA A 434 6.79 27.27 -16.09
N ASP A 435 7.49 26.13 -15.91
CA ASP A 435 8.37 25.91 -14.77
C ASP A 435 9.24 24.66 -14.93
N THR A 436 10.54 24.86 -14.76
CA THR A 436 11.69 23.94 -14.74
C THR A 436 11.42 22.46 -14.47
N LEU A 437 10.85 22.24 -13.28
CA LEU A 437 10.60 20.92 -12.67
C LEU A 437 9.15 20.44 -12.82
N ARG A 438 8.19 21.31 -13.16
CA ARG A 438 6.77 20.92 -13.27
C ARG A 438 6.47 19.99 -14.44
N ARG A 439 7.19 20.13 -15.55
CA ARG A 439 7.09 19.18 -16.70
C ARG A 439 7.57 17.79 -16.35
N ALA A 440 8.50 17.74 -15.42
CA ALA A 440 9.33 16.60 -15.12
C ALA A 440 8.54 15.52 -14.35
N ASP A 441 7.60 15.92 -13.50
CA ASP A 441 6.75 15.01 -12.71
C ASP A 441 5.26 15.24 -12.94
N GLY A 442 4.82 16.01 -13.96
CA GLY A 442 3.41 16.36 -14.13
C GLY A 442 2.43 15.18 -14.07
N LEU A 443 2.75 14.04 -14.70
CA LEU A 443 1.93 12.83 -14.59
C LEU A 443 2.00 12.18 -13.19
N THR A 444 3.19 12.14 -12.59
CA THR A 444 3.43 11.58 -11.25
C THR A 444 2.74 12.40 -10.17
N ILE A 445 2.83 13.74 -10.22
CA ILE A 445 2.14 14.68 -9.35
C ILE A 445 0.63 14.59 -9.57
N ARG A 446 0.13 14.50 -10.81
CA ARG A 446 -1.31 14.28 -11.07
C ARG A 446 -1.80 12.97 -10.44
N ARG A 447 -1.04 11.89 -10.60
CA ARG A 447 -1.38 10.59 -9.97
C ARG A 447 -1.33 10.67 -8.46
N LEU A 448 -0.31 11.33 -7.90
CA LEU A 448 -0.19 11.57 -6.47
C LEU A 448 -1.38 12.39 -5.96
N GLY A 449 -1.66 13.54 -6.58
CA GLY A 449 -2.79 14.42 -6.24
C GLY A 449 -4.11 13.67 -6.27
N TRP A 450 -4.37 12.86 -7.30
CA TRP A 450 -5.56 12.03 -7.35
C TRP A 450 -5.59 10.94 -6.27
N SER A 451 -4.45 10.30 -5.99
CA SER A 451 -4.35 9.30 -4.92
C SER A 451 -4.60 9.89 -3.53
N LEU A 452 -4.18 11.15 -3.32
CA LEU A 452 -4.38 11.93 -2.11
C LEU A 452 -5.86 12.31 -1.97
N GLN A 453 -6.50 12.81 -3.04
CA GLN A 453 -7.93 13.10 -3.08
C GLN A 453 -8.78 11.85 -2.75
N LEU A 454 -8.46 10.71 -3.36
CA LEU A 454 -9.14 9.45 -3.03
C LEU A 454 -8.93 9.04 -1.56
N ARG A 455 -7.73 9.23 -1.00
CA ARG A 455 -7.46 8.95 0.42
C ARG A 455 -8.22 9.90 1.33
N TYR A 456 -8.36 11.15 0.92
CA TYR A 456 -9.09 12.19 1.64
C TYR A 456 -10.55 11.79 1.82
N VAL A 457 -11.24 11.49 0.72
CA VAL A 457 -12.66 11.08 0.76
C VAL A 457 -12.86 9.74 1.45
N GLU A 458 -11.93 8.79 1.31
CA GLU A 458 -12.00 7.52 2.06
C GLU A 458 -11.86 7.74 3.58
N THR A 459 -11.04 8.71 4.01
CA THR A 459 -10.90 9.09 5.42
C THR A 459 -12.19 9.76 5.91
N LEU A 460 -12.75 10.68 5.13
CA LEU A 460 -14.05 11.29 5.45
C LEU A 460 -15.18 10.26 5.52
N ALA A 461 -15.23 9.27 4.63
CA ALA A 461 -16.22 8.19 4.68
C ALA A 461 -16.08 7.30 5.91
N ARG A 462 -14.84 7.07 6.35
CA ARG A 462 -14.58 6.35 7.59
C ARG A 462 -15.07 7.16 8.80
N ASP A 463 -14.83 8.46 8.83
CA ASP A 463 -15.03 9.29 10.01
C ASP A 463 -16.46 9.86 10.11
N LEU A 464 -17.06 10.25 8.99
CA LEU A 464 -18.36 10.92 8.92
C LEU A 464 -19.46 9.99 8.39
N PRO A 465 -20.68 10.08 8.93
CA PRO A 465 -21.87 9.48 8.33
C PRO A 465 -22.10 10.01 6.91
N PRO A 466 -22.61 9.20 5.96
CA PRO A 466 -22.89 9.65 4.60
C PRO A 466 -23.82 10.87 4.51
N SER A 467 -24.73 11.09 5.45
CA SER A 467 -25.63 12.25 5.43
C SER A 467 -24.92 13.58 5.62
N GLU A 468 -23.81 13.61 6.37
CA GLU A 468 -23.18 14.85 6.88
C GLU A 468 -22.37 15.63 5.84
N TRP A 469 -22.00 14.99 4.74
CA TRP A 469 -21.07 15.57 3.74
C TRP A 469 -21.49 15.19 2.32
N LYS A 470 -22.81 15.08 2.10
CA LYS A 470 -23.39 14.68 0.81
C LYS A 470 -23.03 15.67 -0.31
N GLU A 471 -23.08 16.97 -0.03
CA GLU A 471 -22.72 18.04 -0.95
C GLU A 471 -21.25 17.89 -1.41
N GLN A 472 -20.32 17.78 -0.46
CA GLN A 472 -18.89 17.61 -0.74
C GLN A 472 -18.59 16.31 -1.50
N ARG A 473 -19.36 15.25 -1.27
CA ARG A 473 -19.25 14.02 -2.08
C ARG A 473 -19.76 14.20 -3.50
N GLU A 474 -20.89 14.89 -3.69
CA GLU A 474 -21.41 15.18 -5.02
C GLU A 474 -20.41 16.04 -5.81
N GLU A 475 -19.84 17.06 -5.17
CA GLU A 475 -18.74 17.87 -5.71
C GLU A 475 -17.55 17.00 -6.11
N PHE A 476 -17.11 16.09 -5.25
CA PHE A 476 -16.03 15.14 -5.56
C PHE A 476 -16.35 14.26 -6.78
N TYR A 477 -17.57 13.71 -6.87
CA TYR A 477 -17.97 12.92 -8.04
C TYR A 477 -18.00 13.78 -9.30
N GLN A 478 -18.53 14.98 -9.22
CA GLN A 478 -18.60 15.89 -10.35
C GLN A 478 -17.21 16.34 -10.80
N PHE A 479 -16.30 16.58 -9.86
CA PHE A 479 -14.88 16.79 -10.13
C PHE A 479 -14.28 15.59 -10.88
N ALA A 480 -14.53 14.36 -10.42
CA ALA A 480 -14.06 13.16 -11.09
C ALA A 480 -14.62 13.04 -12.52
N TYR A 481 -15.90 13.37 -12.73
CA TYR A 481 -16.53 13.38 -14.05
C TYR A 481 -15.93 14.42 -15.00
N ASN A 482 -15.55 15.59 -14.47
CA ASN A 482 -15.08 16.73 -15.25
C ASN A 482 -13.57 16.79 -15.46
N HIS A 483 -12.78 16.03 -14.68
CA HIS A 483 -11.32 16.09 -14.73
C HIS A 483 -10.64 14.73 -14.90
N ILE A 484 -11.24 13.65 -14.40
CA ILE A 484 -10.62 12.32 -14.35
C ILE A 484 -11.19 11.38 -15.43
N LEU A 485 -12.52 11.31 -15.57
CA LEU A 485 -13.23 10.44 -16.51
C LEU A 485 -13.36 11.04 -17.92
N ARG A 486 -12.40 11.85 -18.35
CA ARG A 486 -12.37 12.46 -19.69
C ARG A 486 -11.45 11.67 -20.61
N ALA A 487 -11.76 11.65 -21.91
CA ALA A 487 -10.96 10.96 -22.91
C ALA A 487 -9.47 11.38 -22.91
N ASP A 488 -9.16 12.64 -22.64
CA ASP A 488 -7.79 13.17 -22.61
C ASP A 488 -6.99 12.75 -21.36
N ASN A 489 -7.68 12.55 -20.23
CA ASN A 489 -7.05 12.26 -18.93
C ASN A 489 -7.23 10.82 -18.45
N LEU A 490 -8.17 10.05 -19.00
CA LEU A 490 -8.56 8.72 -18.51
C LEU A 490 -7.35 7.78 -18.33
N PHE A 491 -6.42 7.79 -19.30
CA PHE A 491 -5.25 6.90 -19.29
C PHE A 491 -4.26 7.24 -18.18
N ALA A 492 -4.16 8.51 -17.78
CA ALA A 492 -3.30 8.92 -16.68
C ALA A 492 -3.76 8.32 -15.35
N HIS A 493 -5.08 8.15 -15.18
CA HIS A 493 -5.73 7.72 -13.94
C HIS A 493 -6.36 6.32 -14.01
N PHE A 494 -6.10 5.56 -15.08
CA PHE A 494 -6.77 4.28 -15.36
C PHE A 494 -6.67 3.28 -14.20
N SER A 495 -5.49 3.18 -13.56
CA SER A 495 -5.26 2.30 -12.40
C SER A 495 -5.98 2.75 -11.12
N TYR A 496 -6.50 3.97 -11.06
CA TYR A 496 -7.22 4.52 -9.91
C TYR A 496 -8.75 4.51 -10.08
N LEU A 497 -9.25 4.26 -11.30
CA LEU A 497 -10.69 4.11 -11.56
C LEU A 497 -11.36 3.05 -10.67
N PRO A 498 -10.73 1.89 -10.39
CA PRO A 498 -11.33 0.88 -9.52
C PRO A 498 -11.51 1.37 -8.09
N ARG A 499 -10.61 2.23 -7.60
CA ARG A 499 -10.71 2.85 -6.28
C ARG A 499 -11.81 3.92 -6.23
N LEU A 500 -11.99 4.70 -7.29
CA LEU A 500 -13.12 5.65 -7.42
C LEU A 500 -14.46 4.92 -7.43
N LEU A 501 -14.57 3.84 -8.22
CA LEU A 501 -15.76 3.00 -8.25
C LEU A 501 -16.03 2.36 -6.88
N GLY A 502 -15.00 1.75 -6.29
CA GLY A 502 -15.08 1.12 -4.98
C GLY A 502 -15.53 2.09 -3.90
N PHE A 503 -15.06 3.34 -3.94
CA PHE A 503 -15.55 4.39 -3.05
C PHE A 503 -17.07 4.61 -3.18
N ALA A 504 -17.61 4.78 -4.39
CA ALA A 504 -19.06 4.91 -4.59
C ALA A 504 -19.85 3.70 -4.09
N ILE A 505 -19.33 2.48 -4.32
CA ILE A 505 -19.96 1.25 -3.84
C ILE A 505 -19.94 1.16 -2.31
N SER A 506 -18.83 1.55 -1.67
CA SER A 506 -18.72 1.56 -0.20
C SER A 506 -19.70 2.54 0.46
N MET A 507 -20.08 3.61 -0.26
CA MET A 507 -21.08 4.58 0.16
C MET A 507 -22.52 4.16 -0.19
N ASN A 508 -22.71 2.99 -0.82
CA ASN A 508 -23.99 2.51 -1.35
C ASN A 508 -24.62 3.45 -2.41
N GLU A 509 -23.79 4.14 -3.17
CA GLU A 509 -24.18 5.13 -4.19
C GLU A 509 -24.08 4.50 -5.59
N TRP A 510 -24.85 3.43 -5.81
CA TRP A 510 -24.82 2.62 -7.06
C TRP A 510 -25.07 3.42 -8.34
N GLN A 511 -25.86 4.49 -8.27
CA GLN A 511 -26.07 5.40 -9.40
C GLN A 511 -24.76 6.10 -9.82
N HIS A 512 -23.94 6.53 -8.85
CA HIS A 512 -22.62 7.07 -9.15
C HIS A 512 -21.66 5.99 -9.63
N ALA A 513 -21.73 4.78 -9.05
CA ALA A 513 -20.93 3.64 -9.49
C ALA A 513 -21.19 3.30 -10.97
N GLU A 514 -22.47 3.21 -11.35
CA GLU A 514 -22.90 3.02 -12.74
C GLU A 514 -22.43 4.18 -13.64
N LYS A 515 -22.65 5.43 -13.22
CA LYS A 515 -22.21 6.62 -13.98
C LYS A 515 -20.69 6.66 -14.20
N ILE A 516 -19.90 6.20 -13.24
CA ILE A 516 -18.44 6.06 -13.39
C ILE A 516 -18.11 5.05 -14.49
N VAL A 517 -18.77 3.89 -14.50
CA VAL A 517 -18.57 2.86 -15.53
C VAL A 517 -18.97 3.37 -16.91
N LEU A 518 -20.16 3.97 -17.03
CA LEU A 518 -20.67 4.51 -18.28
C LEU A 518 -19.73 5.59 -18.85
N LYS A 519 -19.34 6.59 -18.04
CA LYS A 519 -18.41 7.65 -18.48
C LYS A 519 -17.04 7.14 -18.87
N ALA A 520 -16.52 6.13 -18.16
CA ALA A 520 -15.24 5.51 -18.50
C ALA A 520 -15.34 4.77 -19.85
N TYR A 521 -16.42 4.04 -20.09
CA TYR A 521 -16.68 3.37 -21.37
C TYR A 521 -16.93 4.37 -22.51
N GLU A 522 -17.68 5.44 -22.27
CA GLU A 522 -17.87 6.53 -23.22
C GLU A 522 -16.54 7.16 -23.62
N SER A 523 -15.66 7.46 -22.67
CA SER A 523 -14.32 7.99 -22.95
C SER A 523 -13.47 7.03 -23.76
N ILE A 524 -13.52 5.72 -23.47
CA ILE A 524 -12.84 4.69 -24.26
C ILE A 524 -13.42 4.63 -25.68
N ASN A 525 -14.74 4.65 -25.83
CA ASN A 525 -15.41 4.61 -27.12
C ASN A 525 -15.09 5.86 -27.96
N LEU A 526 -15.03 7.03 -27.33
CA LEU A 526 -14.67 8.28 -27.98
C LEU A 526 -13.23 8.23 -28.50
N LEU A 527 -12.29 7.76 -27.69
CA LEU A 527 -10.91 7.53 -28.14
C LEU A 527 -10.84 6.50 -29.27
N ALA A 528 -11.61 5.42 -29.19
CA ALA A 528 -11.69 4.40 -30.22
C ALA A 528 -12.25 4.91 -31.55
N SER A 529 -13.17 5.89 -31.51
CA SER A 529 -13.74 6.52 -32.71
C SER A 529 -12.74 7.40 -33.46
N VAL A 530 -11.77 7.98 -32.75
CA VAL A 530 -10.73 8.86 -33.33
C VAL A 530 -9.48 8.08 -33.71
N ILE A 531 -9.11 7.10 -32.89
CA ILE A 531 -7.92 6.26 -33.06
C ILE A 531 -8.37 4.94 -33.70
N THR A 532 -8.77 5.04 -34.96
CA THR A 532 -9.23 3.91 -35.77
C THR A 532 -8.08 2.99 -36.16
N SER A 533 -8.42 1.82 -36.70
CA SER A 533 -7.45 0.87 -37.26
C SER A 533 -6.44 1.57 -38.19
N GLY A 534 -5.15 1.29 -38.02
CA GLY A 534 -4.07 1.89 -38.80
C GLY A 534 -3.40 3.14 -38.18
N LYS A 535 -4.00 3.79 -37.17
CA LYS A 535 -3.39 4.93 -36.46
C LYS A 535 -2.21 4.53 -35.57
N GLU A 536 -1.24 5.42 -35.37
CA GLU A 536 -0.04 5.18 -34.55
C GLU A 536 -0.41 4.95 -33.08
N VAL A 537 0.08 3.85 -32.52
CA VAL A 537 -0.02 3.53 -31.08
C VAL A 537 1.31 3.01 -30.57
N ASN A 538 1.51 3.02 -29.26
CA ASN A 538 2.71 2.46 -28.63
C ASN A 538 2.31 1.33 -27.69
N ILE A 539 2.88 0.14 -27.87
CA ILE A 539 2.65 -1.01 -26.98
C ILE A 539 4.01 -1.51 -26.50
N ASN A 540 4.20 -1.60 -25.18
CA ASN A 540 5.45 -2.03 -24.56
C ASN A 540 6.69 -1.19 -24.96
N GLY A 541 6.50 0.04 -25.43
CA GLY A 541 7.58 0.89 -25.95
C GLY A 541 7.81 0.77 -27.45
N CYS A 542 7.14 -0.17 -28.13
CA CYS A 542 7.18 -0.34 -29.58
C CYS A 542 6.09 0.47 -30.27
N LYS A 543 6.51 1.32 -31.22
CA LYS A 543 5.58 2.04 -32.12
C LYS A 543 4.99 1.08 -33.14
N THR A 544 3.68 1.00 -33.19
CA THR A 544 2.92 0.14 -34.11
C THR A 544 1.60 0.83 -34.51
N ARG A 545 0.67 0.10 -35.11
CA ARG A 545 -0.63 0.59 -35.55
C ARG A 545 -1.77 -0.11 -34.81
N ALA A 546 -2.80 0.64 -34.45
CA ALA A 546 -4.03 0.13 -33.82
C ALA A 546 -4.75 -0.86 -34.74
N VAL A 547 -5.44 -1.82 -34.11
CA VAL A 547 -6.45 -2.69 -34.73
C VAL A 547 -7.71 -2.67 -33.86
N ASN A 548 -8.85 -3.10 -34.42
CA ASN A 548 -10.14 -3.00 -33.73
C ASN A 548 -10.18 -3.73 -32.37
N ASP A 549 -9.46 -4.84 -32.23
CA ASP A 549 -9.44 -5.62 -30.99
C ASP A 549 -8.66 -4.96 -29.84
N LEU A 550 -7.85 -3.95 -30.11
CA LEU A 550 -7.11 -3.20 -29.09
C LEU A 550 -8.05 -2.57 -28.05
N TRP A 551 -9.07 -1.86 -28.52
CA TRP A 551 -10.03 -1.14 -27.66
C TRP A 551 -10.95 -2.10 -26.90
N ARG A 552 -11.27 -3.24 -27.52
CA ARG A 552 -11.99 -4.35 -26.90
C ARG A 552 -11.22 -4.93 -25.71
N CYS A 553 -9.92 -5.17 -25.85
CA CYS A 553 -9.05 -5.64 -24.77
C CYS A 553 -9.00 -4.66 -23.58
N ILE A 554 -8.89 -3.36 -23.85
CA ILE A 554 -8.85 -2.31 -22.81
C ILE A 554 -10.16 -2.29 -22.03
N LYS A 555 -11.29 -2.29 -22.74
CA LYS A 555 -12.61 -2.24 -22.13
C LYS A 555 -12.82 -3.43 -21.19
N GLY A 556 -12.48 -4.64 -21.63
CA GLY A 556 -12.64 -5.81 -20.79
C GLY A 556 -11.63 -5.93 -19.66
N THR A 557 -10.42 -5.39 -19.82
CA THR A 557 -9.46 -5.21 -18.71
C THR A 557 -10.06 -4.29 -17.63
N LEU A 558 -10.67 -3.17 -18.05
CA LEU A 558 -11.36 -2.25 -17.15
C LEU A 558 -12.58 -2.91 -16.47
N SER A 559 -13.36 -3.69 -17.21
CA SER A 559 -14.52 -4.41 -16.65
C SER A 559 -14.12 -5.34 -15.51
N TRP A 560 -13.02 -6.09 -15.67
CA TRP A 560 -12.54 -6.98 -14.61
C TRP A 560 -12.04 -6.22 -13.38
N LEU A 561 -11.35 -5.10 -13.60
CA LEU A 561 -10.95 -4.19 -12.53
C LEU A 561 -12.16 -3.65 -11.74
N PHE A 562 -13.26 -3.34 -12.43
CA PHE A 562 -14.50 -2.90 -11.80
C PHE A 562 -15.22 -4.01 -11.02
N VAL A 563 -15.24 -5.24 -11.54
CA VAL A 563 -15.79 -6.41 -10.84
C VAL A 563 -15.02 -6.69 -9.53
N ASP A 564 -13.69 -6.72 -9.58
CA ASP A 564 -12.88 -6.91 -8.37
C ASP A 564 -13.06 -5.75 -7.37
N ALA A 565 -13.11 -4.50 -7.84
CA ALA A 565 -13.38 -3.37 -6.97
C ALA A 565 -14.75 -3.46 -6.30
N ALA A 566 -15.80 -3.83 -7.05
CA ALA A 566 -17.14 -4.00 -6.50
C ALA A 566 -17.14 -5.05 -5.38
N THR A 567 -16.56 -6.23 -5.61
CA THR A 567 -16.49 -7.30 -4.61
C THR A 567 -15.70 -6.92 -3.36
N ARG A 568 -14.61 -6.15 -3.50
CA ARG A 568 -13.76 -5.76 -2.36
C ARG A 568 -14.34 -4.62 -1.53
N TYR A 569 -15.02 -3.66 -2.15
CA TYR A 569 -15.43 -2.42 -1.47
C TYR A 569 -16.86 -2.46 -0.93
N TYR A 570 -17.65 -3.46 -1.29
CA TYR A 570 -19.01 -3.57 -0.80
C TYR A 570 -19.05 -3.83 0.71
N SER A 571 -20.01 -3.19 1.40
CA SER A 571 -20.06 -3.13 2.86
C SER A 571 -20.27 -4.52 3.47
N PRO A 572 -19.41 -4.97 4.39
CA PRO A 572 -19.60 -6.23 5.10
C PRO A 572 -20.93 -6.30 5.87
N ASP A 573 -21.34 -5.21 6.53
CA ASP A 573 -22.64 -5.13 7.21
C ASP A 573 -23.83 -5.35 6.29
N ARG A 574 -23.74 -4.88 5.04
CA ARG A 574 -24.80 -5.15 4.05
C ARG A 574 -24.72 -6.57 3.51
N LEU A 575 -23.51 -7.09 3.30
CA LEU A 575 -23.26 -8.46 2.85
C LEU A 575 -23.82 -9.51 3.80
N PHE A 576 -23.58 -9.37 5.10
CA PHE A 576 -23.85 -10.44 6.07
C PHE A 576 -25.19 -10.31 6.80
N LEU A 577 -25.73 -9.09 6.94
CA LEU A 577 -26.96 -8.86 7.72
C LEU A 577 -28.23 -8.84 6.88
N ASP A 578 -28.15 -9.17 5.59
CA ASP A 578 -29.28 -9.15 4.65
C ASP A 578 -30.03 -7.80 4.64
N LYS A 579 -29.35 -6.70 5.00
CA LYS A 579 -29.90 -5.32 5.05
C LYS A 579 -30.03 -4.68 3.65
N ARG A 580 -30.29 -5.52 2.63
CA ARG A 580 -30.36 -5.11 1.23
C ARG A 580 -31.78 -4.63 0.92
N SER A 581 -31.87 -3.47 0.26
CA SER A 581 -33.16 -3.02 -0.28
C SER A 581 -33.37 -3.59 -1.69
N LYS A 582 -34.60 -3.88 -2.09
CA LYS A 582 -34.91 -4.29 -3.48
C LYS A 582 -34.38 -3.30 -4.52
N LYS A 583 -34.36 -2.01 -4.17
CA LYS A 583 -33.79 -0.94 -5.00
C LYS A 583 -32.29 -1.10 -5.18
N GLU A 584 -31.58 -1.45 -4.12
CA GLU A 584 -30.13 -1.70 -4.14
C GLU A 584 -29.79 -2.92 -5.01
N GLU A 585 -30.52 -4.02 -4.83
CA GLU A 585 -30.35 -5.23 -5.64
C GLU A 585 -30.61 -4.93 -7.12
N CYS A 586 -31.71 -4.25 -7.44
CA CYS A 586 -32.03 -3.84 -8.81
C CYS A 586 -30.93 -2.96 -9.43
N LEU A 587 -30.40 -1.98 -8.68
CA LEU A 587 -29.32 -1.11 -9.19
C LEU A 587 -28.00 -1.89 -9.37
N ALA A 588 -27.68 -2.82 -8.48
CA ALA A 588 -26.54 -3.71 -8.63
C ALA A 588 -26.71 -4.65 -9.85
N ASP A 589 -27.91 -5.19 -10.07
CA ASP A 589 -28.23 -6.00 -11.23
C ASP A 589 -28.07 -5.19 -12.52
N THR A 590 -28.61 -3.97 -12.57
CA THR A 590 -28.42 -3.06 -13.72
C THR A 590 -26.93 -2.80 -13.98
N PHE A 591 -26.16 -2.53 -12.92
CA PHE A 591 -24.72 -2.33 -12.99
C PHE A 591 -23.97 -3.53 -13.59
N PHE A 592 -24.21 -4.75 -13.07
CA PHE A 592 -23.55 -5.96 -13.59
C PHE A 592 -24.04 -6.35 -14.97
N ASN A 593 -25.31 -6.09 -15.29
CA ASN A 593 -25.86 -6.26 -16.64
C ASN A 593 -25.18 -5.31 -17.63
N HIS A 594 -24.94 -4.04 -17.29
CA HIS A 594 -24.22 -3.11 -18.15
C HIS A 594 -22.76 -3.52 -18.36
N ILE A 595 -22.10 -4.02 -17.32
CA ILE A 595 -20.75 -4.60 -17.45
C ILE A 595 -20.80 -5.82 -18.38
N SER A 596 -21.76 -6.73 -18.18
CA SER A 596 -21.92 -7.96 -18.97
C SER A 596 -22.30 -7.69 -20.42
N GLN A 597 -23.22 -6.78 -20.71
CA GLN A 597 -23.59 -6.36 -22.07
C GLN A 597 -22.40 -5.72 -22.81
N SER A 598 -21.59 -4.94 -22.08
CA SER A 598 -20.34 -4.42 -22.61
C SER A 598 -19.34 -5.54 -22.99
N LEU A 599 -19.45 -6.71 -22.36
CA LEU A 599 -18.58 -7.88 -22.55
C LEU A 599 -19.17 -8.97 -23.47
N THR A 600 -20.48 -8.98 -23.74
CA THR A 600 -21.10 -9.98 -24.64
C THR A 600 -20.59 -9.88 -26.08
N ASN A 601 -20.05 -8.73 -26.48
CA ASN A 601 -19.36 -8.52 -27.76
C ASN A 601 -17.89 -9.02 -27.77
N LEU A 602 -17.46 -9.66 -26.68
CA LEU A 602 -16.06 -10.00 -26.34
C LEU A 602 -15.90 -11.49 -25.92
N LYS A 603 -16.94 -12.33 -26.10
CA LYS A 603 -16.99 -13.72 -25.62
C LYS A 603 -15.80 -14.58 -26.04
N ASP A 604 -15.21 -14.32 -27.20
CA ASP A 604 -14.05 -15.08 -27.70
C ASP A 604 -12.70 -14.60 -27.14
N LEU A 605 -12.68 -13.43 -26.50
CA LEU A 605 -11.46 -12.75 -26.05
C LEU A 605 -11.35 -12.74 -24.51
N LEU A 606 -12.47 -12.88 -23.82
CA LEU A 606 -12.59 -12.78 -22.36
C LEU A 606 -13.70 -13.72 -21.87
N ASP A 607 -13.31 -14.82 -21.20
CA ASP A 607 -14.24 -15.68 -20.42
C ASP A 607 -14.79 -14.94 -19.18
N LEU A 608 -15.40 -13.78 -19.35
CA LEU A 608 -16.09 -13.09 -18.27
C LEU A 608 -17.57 -13.44 -18.32
N ARG A 609 -18.01 -14.35 -17.44
CA ARG A 609 -19.37 -14.34 -16.93
C ARG A 609 -19.26 -14.00 -15.45
N PHE A 610 -19.81 -12.84 -15.09
CA PHE A 610 -19.88 -12.38 -13.72
C PHE A 610 -21.16 -11.58 -13.59
N ASP A 611 -22.18 -12.21 -13.05
CA ASP A 611 -23.48 -11.57 -12.78
C ASP A 611 -23.61 -11.16 -11.31
N SER A 612 -24.78 -10.66 -10.94
CA SER A 612 -25.05 -10.29 -9.56
C SER A 612 -25.09 -11.50 -8.62
N ALA A 613 -25.46 -12.69 -9.09
CA ALA A 613 -25.43 -13.91 -8.28
C ALA A 613 -23.98 -14.29 -7.95
N ASP A 614 -23.08 -14.24 -8.93
CA ASP A 614 -21.64 -14.41 -8.74
C ASP A 614 -21.08 -13.37 -7.76
N PHE A 615 -21.51 -12.12 -7.87
CA PHE A 615 -21.11 -11.06 -6.94
C PHE A 615 -21.44 -11.42 -5.48
N TYR A 616 -22.69 -11.79 -5.21
CA TYR A 616 -23.13 -12.11 -3.86
C TYR A 616 -22.57 -13.44 -3.34
N LEU A 617 -22.16 -14.35 -4.23
CA LEU A 617 -21.42 -15.56 -3.86
C LEU A 617 -19.98 -15.22 -3.43
N LYS A 618 -19.29 -14.36 -4.19
CA LYS A 618 -17.83 -14.15 -4.06
C LYS A 618 -17.43 -13.04 -3.09
N ALA A 619 -18.20 -11.96 -2.97
CA ALA A 619 -17.88 -10.87 -2.04
C ALA A 619 -17.77 -11.33 -0.56
N PRO A 620 -18.63 -12.25 -0.05
CA PRO A 620 -18.44 -12.83 1.29
C PRO A 620 -17.15 -13.65 1.45
N LEU A 621 -16.70 -14.34 0.39
CA LEU A 621 -15.42 -15.08 0.40
C LEU A 621 -14.25 -14.10 0.55
N VAL A 622 -14.26 -13.01 -0.24
CA VAL A 622 -13.24 -11.95 -0.22
C VAL A 622 -13.16 -11.29 1.16
N ALA A 623 -14.29 -11.01 1.81
CA ALA A 623 -14.32 -10.45 3.15
C ALA A 623 -13.75 -11.42 4.21
N ARG A 624 -14.12 -12.70 4.14
CA ARG A 624 -13.62 -13.76 5.04
C ARG A 624 -12.12 -13.99 4.90
N ALA A 625 -11.61 -13.92 3.67
CA ALA A 625 -10.19 -14.11 3.37
C ALA A 625 -9.31 -12.89 3.68
N ASP A 626 -9.81 -11.86 4.37
CA ASP A 626 -9.09 -10.61 4.66
C ASP A 626 -8.67 -9.82 3.40
N LEU A 627 -9.38 -9.97 2.28
CA LEU A 627 -9.09 -9.35 0.98
C LEU A 627 -10.03 -8.17 0.63
N ALA A 628 -11.10 -7.98 1.41
CA ALA A 628 -11.99 -6.82 1.27
C ALA A 628 -11.30 -5.50 1.65
N LYS A 629 -11.87 -4.35 1.28
CA LYS A 629 -11.35 -3.03 1.65
C LYS A 629 -11.31 -2.88 3.17
N GLU A 630 -12.39 -3.28 3.85
CA GLU A 630 -12.41 -3.40 5.30
C GLU A 630 -11.70 -4.71 5.73
N PRO A 631 -10.65 -4.63 6.56
CA PRO A 631 -9.96 -5.83 7.05
C PRO A 631 -10.86 -6.69 7.93
N TYR A 632 -10.70 -8.01 7.88
CA TYR A 632 -11.50 -8.96 8.68
C TYR A 632 -11.55 -8.58 10.17
N LYS A 633 -10.42 -8.08 10.70
CA LYS A 633 -10.23 -7.71 12.12
C LYS A 633 -11.08 -6.51 12.55
N GLN A 634 -11.53 -5.70 11.60
CA GLN A 634 -12.50 -4.63 11.84
C GLN A 634 -13.93 -5.15 11.68
N ILE A 635 -14.19 -6.00 10.69
CA ILE A 635 -15.51 -6.58 10.47
C ILE A 635 -16.00 -7.37 11.69
N VAL A 636 -15.11 -8.11 12.38
CA VAL A 636 -15.48 -8.85 13.61
C VAL A 636 -15.91 -7.97 14.79
N LYS A 637 -15.66 -6.65 14.74
CA LYS A 637 -16.15 -5.68 15.74
C LYS A 637 -17.55 -5.15 15.40
N SER A 638 -18.02 -5.39 14.17
CA SER A 638 -19.32 -4.92 13.67
C SER A 638 -20.46 -5.90 14.00
N GLN A 639 -21.70 -5.53 13.64
CA GLN A 639 -22.86 -6.43 13.76
C GLN A 639 -22.73 -7.67 12.86
N SER A 640 -21.94 -7.61 11.78
CA SER A 640 -21.69 -8.75 10.88
C SER A 640 -20.96 -9.93 11.52
N ALA A 641 -20.32 -9.71 12.66
CA ALA A 641 -19.44 -10.69 13.30
C ALA A 641 -20.12 -12.04 13.55
N GLU A 642 -21.40 -12.03 13.94
CA GLU A 642 -22.17 -13.25 14.23
C GLU A 642 -22.27 -14.18 13.00
N LYS A 643 -22.57 -13.62 11.82
CA LYS A 643 -22.67 -14.39 10.57
C LYS A 643 -21.30 -14.86 10.07
N LEU A 644 -20.23 -14.11 10.36
CA LEU A 644 -18.86 -14.46 9.99
C LEU A 644 -18.30 -15.61 10.83
N VAL A 645 -18.50 -15.56 12.15
CA VAL A 645 -17.91 -16.51 13.10
C VAL A 645 -18.53 -17.90 12.99
N ASN A 646 -19.74 -18.05 12.45
CA ASN A 646 -20.42 -19.34 12.34
C ASN A 646 -20.08 -20.15 11.06
N GLN A 647 -19.17 -19.68 10.21
CA GLN A 647 -18.85 -20.32 8.92
C GLN A 647 -17.51 -21.07 8.90
N ARG A 648 -16.91 -21.33 10.06
CA ARG A 648 -15.62 -22.01 10.18
C ARG A 648 -15.72 -23.50 9.89
N ASP A 649 -14.87 -23.99 8.97
CA ASP A 649 -14.60 -25.42 8.83
C ASP A 649 -13.47 -25.83 9.78
N SER A 650 -13.86 -26.31 10.96
CA SER A 650 -12.91 -26.73 12.00
C SER A 650 -12.00 -27.88 11.57
N LYS A 651 -12.48 -28.81 10.73
CA LYS A 651 -11.69 -29.98 10.32
C LYS A 651 -10.56 -29.58 9.38
N LYS A 652 -10.84 -28.71 8.41
CA LYS A 652 -9.83 -28.19 7.48
C LYS A 652 -8.81 -27.30 8.19
N GLU A 653 -9.28 -26.38 9.03
CA GLU A 653 -8.38 -25.45 9.73
C GLU A 653 -7.44 -26.15 10.71
N VAL A 654 -7.87 -27.21 11.41
CA VAL A 654 -7.00 -27.95 12.34
C VAL A 654 -5.80 -28.57 11.60
N LYS A 655 -5.99 -29.06 10.37
CA LYS A 655 -4.88 -29.58 9.56
C LYS A 655 -3.90 -28.47 9.18
N ILE A 656 -4.39 -27.31 8.73
CA ILE A 656 -3.56 -26.14 8.40
C ILE A 656 -2.78 -25.67 9.63
N LEU A 657 -3.45 -25.57 10.79
CA LEU A 657 -2.83 -25.17 12.05
C LEU A 657 -1.72 -26.12 12.47
N LYS A 658 -1.89 -27.43 12.26
CA LYS A 658 -0.87 -28.43 12.56
C LYS A 658 0.38 -28.21 11.69
N LEU A 659 0.22 -28.11 10.37
CA LEU A 659 1.34 -27.86 9.44
C LEU A 659 2.09 -26.56 9.78
N MET A 660 1.36 -25.48 10.07
CA MET A 660 1.97 -24.22 10.49
C MET A 660 2.70 -24.33 11.83
N SER A 661 2.16 -25.10 12.78
CA SER A 661 2.80 -25.33 14.08
C SER A 661 4.09 -26.14 13.93
N ASP A 662 4.06 -27.19 13.11
CA ASP A 662 5.20 -28.08 12.86
C ASP A 662 6.36 -27.32 12.19
N SER A 663 6.05 -26.35 11.31
CA SER A 663 7.05 -25.45 10.71
C SER A 663 7.75 -24.52 11.72
N SER A 664 7.12 -24.22 12.86
CA SER A 664 7.55 -23.18 13.79
C SER A 664 7.87 -21.82 13.13
N LEU A 665 7.27 -21.52 11.96
CA LEU A 665 7.45 -20.24 11.25
C LEU A 665 6.84 -19.09 12.06
N ILE A 666 5.67 -19.34 12.64
CA ILE A 666 4.95 -18.46 13.54
C ILE A 666 4.44 -19.28 14.73
N ASP A 667 4.34 -18.65 15.90
CA ASP A 667 3.86 -19.31 17.11
C ASP A 667 2.33 -19.39 17.11
N ILE A 668 1.80 -20.53 16.65
CA ILE A 668 0.36 -20.79 16.55
C ILE A 668 -0.31 -20.83 17.93
N ASP A 669 0.39 -21.28 18.97
CA ASP A 669 -0.20 -21.37 20.30
C ASP A 669 -0.31 -19.98 20.94
N VAL A 670 0.64 -19.08 20.68
CA VAL A 670 0.53 -17.66 21.04
C VAL A 670 -0.63 -16.99 20.28
N ILE A 671 -0.87 -17.29 19.01
CA ILE A 671 -2.05 -16.79 18.28
C ILE A 671 -3.33 -17.30 18.94
N LYS A 672 -3.43 -18.60 19.24
CA LYS A 672 -4.61 -19.17 19.94
C LYS A 672 -4.80 -18.52 21.31
N LEU A 673 -3.72 -18.30 22.05
CA LEU A 673 -3.74 -17.64 23.36
C LEU A 673 -4.30 -16.22 23.23
N PHE A 674 -3.76 -15.42 22.31
CA PHE A 674 -4.22 -14.07 22.03
C PHE A 674 -5.70 -14.05 21.63
N LEU A 675 -6.11 -14.89 20.68
CA LEU A 675 -7.51 -14.93 20.24
C LEU A 675 -8.46 -15.38 21.34
N LYS A 676 -7.99 -16.23 22.26
CA LYS A 676 -8.73 -16.67 23.45
C LYS A 676 -8.84 -15.56 24.50
N SER A 677 -7.76 -14.86 24.84
CA SER A 677 -7.77 -13.79 25.86
C SER A 677 -8.59 -12.58 25.39
N THR A 678 -8.43 -12.21 24.12
CA THR A 678 -9.11 -11.04 23.52
C THR A 678 -10.51 -11.34 22.97
N LYS A 679 -11.03 -12.54 23.19
CA LYS A 679 -12.31 -13.00 22.61
C LYS A 679 -13.48 -12.10 22.96
N ASN A 680 -13.57 -11.65 24.21
CA ASN A 680 -14.70 -10.86 24.69
C ASN A 680 -14.67 -9.42 24.16
N THR A 681 -13.48 -8.85 23.95
CA THR A 681 -13.30 -7.50 23.41
C THR A 681 -13.45 -7.49 21.89
N ARG A 682 -12.91 -8.49 21.18
CA ARG A 682 -13.01 -8.57 19.71
C ARG A 682 -14.40 -8.96 19.23
N LEU A 683 -15.07 -9.89 19.90
CA LEU A 683 -16.35 -10.46 19.48
C LEU A 683 -17.51 -9.98 20.38
N GLU A 684 -17.47 -8.72 20.79
CA GLU A 684 -18.47 -8.11 21.68
C GLU A 684 -19.90 -8.30 21.12
N LYS A 685 -20.05 -8.13 19.80
CA LYS A 685 -21.34 -8.24 19.08
C LYS A 685 -21.76 -9.68 18.73
N VAL A 686 -21.00 -10.68 19.17
CA VAL A 686 -21.31 -12.10 18.95
C VAL A 686 -21.83 -12.73 20.25
N ALA A 687 -22.85 -13.59 20.15
CA ALA A 687 -23.40 -14.31 21.29
C ALA A 687 -22.33 -15.20 21.96
N LYS A 688 -22.28 -15.22 23.30
CA LYS A 688 -21.21 -15.88 24.08
C LYS A 688 -20.93 -17.33 23.65
N GLY A 689 -21.95 -18.11 23.30
CA GLY A 689 -21.81 -19.49 22.83
C GLY A 689 -21.09 -19.62 21.48
N ASN A 690 -21.34 -18.68 20.56
CA ASN A 690 -20.87 -18.74 19.18
C ASN A 690 -19.43 -18.19 19.02
N ARG A 691 -18.94 -17.40 19.99
CA ARG A 691 -17.57 -16.84 20.02
C ARG A 691 -16.43 -17.88 19.91
N LYS A 692 -16.71 -19.19 20.03
CA LYS A 692 -15.72 -20.26 19.90
C LYS A 692 -15.44 -20.67 18.46
N ASN A 693 -16.29 -20.27 17.52
CA ASN A 693 -16.23 -20.73 16.13
C ASN A 693 -15.44 -19.80 15.20
N GLU A 694 -14.70 -18.81 15.72
CA GLU A 694 -13.95 -17.87 14.86
C GLU A 694 -12.84 -18.57 14.07
N SER A 695 -12.69 -18.21 12.80
CA SER A 695 -11.65 -18.72 11.91
C SER A 695 -10.27 -18.20 12.30
N TYR A 696 -9.26 -19.07 12.22
CA TYR A 696 -7.86 -18.70 12.42
C TYR A 696 -7.17 -18.19 11.15
N LEU A 697 -7.71 -18.51 9.97
CA LEU A 697 -7.07 -18.22 8.67
C LEU A 697 -6.76 -16.73 8.45
N PRO A 698 -7.64 -15.78 8.81
CA PRO A 698 -7.33 -14.35 8.66
C PRO A 698 -6.12 -13.92 9.49
N TYR A 699 -5.77 -14.63 10.56
CA TYR A 699 -4.61 -14.30 11.41
C TYR A 699 -3.33 -15.02 10.98
N ILE A 700 -3.46 -16.14 10.26
CA ILE A 700 -2.33 -16.94 9.74
C ILE A 700 -1.91 -16.43 8.37
N PHE A 701 -2.88 -16.13 7.51
CA PHE A 701 -2.72 -15.56 6.17
C PHE A 701 -3.29 -14.12 6.09
N PRO A 702 -2.83 -13.18 6.95
CA PRO A 702 -3.33 -11.82 6.94
C PRO A 702 -2.81 -11.05 5.73
N THR A 703 -3.62 -10.15 5.17
CA THR A 703 -3.10 -9.09 4.28
C THR A 703 -2.70 -7.86 5.09
N ARG A 704 -3.47 -7.58 6.17
CA ARG A 704 -3.24 -6.47 7.10
C ARG A 704 -3.27 -7.03 8.53
N PRO A 705 -2.12 -7.46 9.08
CA PRO A 705 -2.04 -7.95 10.45
C PRO A 705 -2.25 -6.81 11.45
N LEU A 706 -2.74 -7.13 12.65
CA LEU A 706 -2.95 -6.16 13.72
C LEU A 706 -1.66 -5.37 14.02
N THR A 707 -1.79 -4.06 14.19
CA THR A 707 -0.70 -3.17 14.60
C THR A 707 -0.36 -3.37 16.08
N PRO A 708 0.88 -3.03 16.51
CA PRO A 708 1.24 -3.09 17.94
C PRO A 708 0.25 -2.34 18.85
N ALA A 709 -0.29 -1.20 18.38
CA ALA A 709 -1.30 -0.42 19.08
C ALA A 709 -2.63 -1.17 19.20
N GLU A 710 -3.14 -1.76 18.12
CA GLU A 710 -4.35 -2.59 18.15
C GLU A 710 -4.18 -3.84 19.02
N ILE A 711 -2.98 -4.43 19.05
CA ILE A 711 -2.67 -5.57 19.92
C ILE A 711 -2.76 -5.13 21.38
N SER A 712 -2.12 -4.01 21.76
CA SER A 712 -2.17 -3.49 23.14
C SER A 712 -3.58 -3.04 23.57
N GLU A 713 -4.39 -2.55 22.64
CA GLU A 713 -5.80 -2.20 22.90
C GLU A 713 -6.63 -3.44 23.24
N LEU A 714 -6.38 -4.54 22.53
CA LEU A 714 -7.15 -5.78 22.70
C LEU A 714 -6.65 -6.63 23.88
N ALA A 715 -5.34 -6.59 24.15
CA ALA A 715 -4.64 -7.32 25.21
C ALA A 715 -3.96 -6.34 26.19
N PRO A 716 -4.70 -5.82 27.20
CA PRO A 716 -4.19 -4.84 28.16
C PRO A 716 -2.97 -5.35 28.98
N GLU A 717 -2.80 -6.66 29.09
CA GLU A 717 -1.63 -7.29 29.70
C GLU A 717 -0.29 -6.88 29.03
N CYS A 718 -0.30 -6.49 27.75
CA CYS A 718 0.86 -5.97 27.03
C CYS A 718 1.44 -4.68 27.65
N VAL A 719 0.62 -3.92 28.38
CA VAL A 719 1.03 -2.70 29.07
C VAL A 719 1.04 -2.87 30.59
N GLY A 720 0.88 -4.10 31.10
CA GLY A 720 0.88 -4.40 32.53
C GLY A 720 -0.44 -4.12 33.25
N LEU A 721 -1.51 -3.87 32.50
CA LEU A 721 -2.88 -3.84 33.02
C LEU A 721 -3.42 -5.27 33.20
N PRO A 722 -4.45 -5.47 34.04
CA PRO A 722 -5.08 -6.78 34.19
C PRO A 722 -5.63 -7.32 32.86
N SER A 723 -5.32 -8.58 32.58
CA SER A 723 -5.91 -9.32 31.46
C SER A 723 -7.43 -9.44 31.60
N THR A 724 -8.12 -9.49 30.47
CA THR A 724 -9.58 -9.79 30.39
C THR A 724 -9.93 -11.22 30.79
N SER A 725 -8.93 -12.09 30.94
CA SER A 725 -9.06 -13.42 31.54
C SER A 725 -8.52 -13.39 32.97
N ASP A 726 -9.27 -13.96 33.92
CA ASP A 726 -9.01 -13.89 35.38
C ASP A 726 -7.66 -14.46 35.85
N LYS A 727 -6.78 -14.89 34.93
CA LYS A 727 -5.42 -15.33 35.23
C LYS A 727 -4.42 -14.22 34.93
N LYS A 728 -3.64 -13.83 35.94
CA LYS A 728 -2.46 -12.98 35.74
C LYS A 728 -1.40 -13.77 34.96
N PRO A 729 -0.86 -13.23 33.86
CA PRO A 729 0.26 -13.87 33.18
C PRO A 729 1.51 -13.78 34.06
N ASP A 730 2.28 -14.86 34.12
CA ASP A 730 3.57 -14.93 34.85
C ASP A 730 4.70 -14.19 34.11
N GLU A 731 4.45 -13.75 32.88
CA GLU A 731 5.42 -13.10 32.00
C GLU A 731 5.37 -11.56 32.08
N ARG A 732 6.48 -10.93 31.67
CA ARG A 732 6.63 -9.47 31.68
C ARG A 732 5.77 -8.82 30.56
N PRO A 733 5.17 -7.64 30.79
CA PRO A 733 4.34 -6.96 29.78
C PRO A 733 5.03 -6.74 28.43
N SER A 734 6.27 -6.26 28.43
CA SER A 734 7.02 -6.04 27.18
C SER A 734 7.27 -7.35 26.43
N THR A 735 7.50 -8.45 27.16
CA THR A 735 7.65 -9.80 26.59
C THR A 735 6.34 -10.31 25.99
N ILE A 736 5.21 -10.13 26.67
CA ILE A 736 3.89 -10.50 26.15
C ILE A 736 3.59 -9.71 24.87
N TRP A 737 3.84 -8.40 24.88
CA TRP A 737 3.61 -7.54 23.72
C TRP A 737 4.49 -7.94 22.53
N ALA A 738 5.75 -8.26 22.77
CA ALA A 738 6.65 -8.78 21.74
C ALA A 738 6.17 -10.14 21.20
N LYS A 739 5.79 -11.08 22.06
CA LYS A 739 5.27 -12.40 21.64
C LYS A 739 4.03 -12.28 20.76
N TYR A 740 3.02 -11.51 21.18
CA TYR A 740 1.81 -11.30 20.38
C TYR A 740 2.11 -10.59 19.05
N THR A 741 2.96 -9.58 19.08
CA THR A 741 3.33 -8.84 17.85
C THR A 741 4.12 -9.72 16.89
N GLN A 742 5.06 -10.52 17.39
CA GLN A 742 5.84 -11.47 16.60
C GLN A 742 4.94 -12.55 15.98
N ALA A 743 4.04 -13.15 16.76
CA ALA A 743 3.15 -14.20 16.27
C ALA A 743 2.18 -13.69 15.20
N LEU A 744 1.57 -12.52 15.40
CA LEU A 744 0.55 -11.97 14.49
C LEU A 744 1.12 -11.28 13.25
N ARG A 745 2.29 -10.64 13.35
CA ARG A 745 2.92 -9.91 12.22
C ARG A 745 4.06 -10.70 11.57
N GLY A 746 4.54 -11.76 12.22
CA GLY A 746 5.69 -12.55 11.79
C GLY A 746 7.00 -11.76 11.79
N VAL A 747 7.10 -10.69 12.59
CA VAL A 747 8.29 -9.82 12.66
C VAL A 747 9.12 -10.25 13.86
N TRP A 748 10.43 -10.47 13.68
CA TRP A 748 11.35 -10.67 14.80
C TRP A 748 11.37 -9.45 15.71
N ILE A 749 11.13 -9.66 16.99
CA ILE A 749 11.06 -8.61 18.00
C ILE A 749 11.79 -9.10 19.25
N LYS A 750 12.75 -8.30 19.72
CA LYS A 750 13.40 -8.51 21.00
C LYS A 750 13.09 -7.30 21.88
N PRO A 751 12.41 -7.48 23.03
CA PRO A 751 12.28 -6.39 24.00
C PRO A 751 13.64 -5.80 24.35
N THR A 752 13.72 -4.48 24.51
CA THR A 752 14.97 -3.83 24.90
C THR A 752 15.42 -4.30 26.30
N LEU A 753 16.73 -4.28 26.55
CA LEU A 753 17.28 -4.61 27.89
C LEU A 753 16.67 -3.70 28.96
N LEU A 754 16.56 -2.40 28.68
CA LEU A 754 15.91 -1.43 29.55
C LEU A 754 14.43 -1.75 29.82
N ALA A 755 13.67 -2.18 28.82
CA ALA A 755 12.28 -2.62 29.03
C ALA A 755 12.23 -3.86 29.94
N SER A 756 13.18 -4.78 29.78
CA SER A 756 13.30 -5.98 30.59
C SER A 756 13.65 -5.67 32.05
N GLU A 757 14.55 -4.70 32.28
CA GLU A 757 14.91 -4.19 33.61
C GLU A 757 13.74 -3.48 34.29
N GLN A 758 13.08 -2.55 33.59
CA GLN A 758 11.91 -1.81 34.08
C GLN A 758 10.75 -2.75 34.46
N ASP A 759 10.54 -3.83 33.70
CA ASP A 759 9.54 -4.85 34.05
C ASP A 759 9.98 -5.73 35.25
N SER A 760 11.27 -5.82 35.56
CA SER A 760 11.84 -6.69 36.61
C SER A 760 11.93 -6.05 37.99
N ASP A 761 12.20 -4.74 38.09
CA ASP A 761 12.23 -4.00 39.36
C ASP A 761 10.87 -4.07 40.10
N GLU A 762 9.79 -4.32 39.38
CA GLU A 762 8.45 -4.48 39.95
C GLU A 762 8.02 -5.93 40.25
N ALA A 763 8.70 -6.95 39.67
CA ALA A 763 8.34 -8.36 39.82
C ALA A 763 8.59 -8.92 41.24
N THR A 764 9.37 -8.21 42.06
CA THR A 764 9.69 -8.58 43.45
C THR A 764 8.53 -8.36 44.44
N LYS A 765 7.41 -7.72 44.05
CA LYS A 765 6.25 -7.46 44.95
C LYS A 765 5.01 -8.30 44.59
N LYS A 766 5.05 -9.58 44.96
CA LYS A 766 4.12 -10.67 44.58
C LYS A 766 2.62 -10.58 44.95
N ALA A 767 2.04 -9.45 45.37
CA ALA A 767 0.65 -9.49 45.88
C ALA A 767 -0.28 -8.30 45.59
N ARG A 768 0.10 -7.27 44.82
CA ARG A 768 -0.76 -6.08 44.61
C ARG A 768 -0.87 -5.70 43.13
N PRO A 769 -2.01 -5.11 42.68
CA PRO A 769 -2.10 -4.52 41.34
C PRO A 769 -0.98 -3.47 41.15
N LYS A 770 -0.38 -3.43 39.94
CA LYS A 770 0.77 -2.57 39.63
C LYS A 770 0.40 -1.11 39.92
N LYS A 771 1.15 -0.47 40.83
CA LYS A 771 0.95 0.95 41.16
C LYS A 771 1.50 1.84 40.05
N PHE A 772 2.52 1.37 39.33
CA PHE A 772 3.16 2.09 38.25
C PHE A 772 3.13 1.25 36.96
N ILE A 773 2.94 1.91 35.82
CA ILE A 773 2.92 1.29 34.50
C ILE A 773 3.98 1.96 33.65
N HIS A 774 5.02 1.23 33.28
CA HIS A 774 6.11 1.72 32.44
C HIS A 774 5.78 1.57 30.95
N ILE A 775 5.90 2.66 30.20
CA ILE A 775 5.66 2.72 28.75
C ILE A 775 6.81 3.49 28.11
N GLY A 776 7.47 2.88 27.13
CA GLY A 776 8.67 3.46 26.52
C GLY A 776 9.88 3.49 27.46
N THR A 777 11.07 3.58 26.86
CA THR A 777 12.36 3.53 27.57
C THR A 777 13.16 4.83 27.50
N ASP A 778 12.86 5.71 26.54
CA ASP A 778 13.56 6.99 26.41
C ASP A 778 13.40 7.87 27.66
N ARG A 779 14.33 8.79 27.88
CA ARG A 779 14.24 9.82 28.93
C ARG A 779 14.36 11.20 28.30
N LYS A 780 13.33 12.03 28.44
CA LYS A 780 13.37 13.43 27.99
C LYS A 780 13.51 14.37 29.18
N HIS A 781 14.43 15.33 29.08
CA HIS A 781 14.63 16.36 30.09
C HIS A 781 13.58 17.48 30.01
N LYS A 782 13.07 17.77 28.81
CA LYS A 782 12.03 18.78 28.57
C LYS A 782 10.86 18.09 27.87
N VAL A 783 9.66 18.32 28.39
CA VAL A 783 8.41 17.79 27.85
C VAL A 783 7.57 18.96 27.36
N VAL A 784 7.11 18.89 26.11
CA VAL A 784 6.22 19.88 25.50
C VAL A 784 4.81 19.30 25.44
N VAL A 785 3.86 19.97 26.09
CA VAL A 785 2.46 19.55 26.13
C VAL A 785 1.60 20.58 25.41
N ALA A 786 0.87 20.15 24.38
CA ALA A 786 -0.17 20.93 23.73
C ALA A 786 -1.50 20.73 24.47
N LEU A 787 -1.96 21.77 25.15
CA LEU A 787 -3.26 21.80 25.81
C LEU A 787 -4.32 22.33 24.83
N THR A 788 -5.33 21.52 24.54
CA THR A 788 -6.41 21.96 23.65
C THR A 788 -7.59 22.51 24.43
N SER A 789 -8.26 23.50 23.86
CA SER A 789 -9.51 24.06 24.38
C SER A 789 -10.56 23.96 23.29
N ILE A 790 -11.61 23.18 23.54
CA ILE A 790 -12.70 22.95 22.59
C ILE A 790 -14.04 22.99 23.33
N LYS A 791 -15.01 23.74 22.79
CA LYS A 791 -16.37 23.82 23.32
C LYS A 791 -17.13 22.51 23.04
N THR A 792 -17.59 21.84 24.09
CA THR A 792 -18.59 20.76 24.01
C THR A 792 -19.96 21.37 24.30
N GLU A 793 -20.89 21.34 23.35
CA GLU A 793 -22.23 21.92 23.55
C GLU A 793 -23.06 21.03 24.49
N GLU A 794 -24.06 21.59 25.17
CA GLU A 794 -24.97 20.78 26.00
C GLU A 794 -25.73 19.74 25.16
N ASP A 795 -26.09 20.05 23.92
CA ASP A 795 -26.68 19.10 22.98
C ASP A 795 -25.72 17.95 22.61
N ASP A 796 -24.41 18.22 22.56
CA ASP A 796 -23.40 17.16 22.38
C ASP A 796 -23.44 16.20 23.57
N TRP A 797 -23.44 16.74 24.78
CA TRP A 797 -23.54 15.96 26.02
C TRP A 797 -24.83 15.15 26.09
N ALA A 798 -25.97 15.78 25.79
CA ALA A 798 -27.27 15.13 25.74
C ALA A 798 -27.30 13.94 24.77
N LYS A 799 -26.75 14.11 23.56
CA LYS A 799 -26.62 13.04 22.57
C LYS A 799 -25.77 11.89 23.11
N MET A 800 -24.59 12.19 23.67
CA MET A 800 -23.68 11.19 24.22
C MET A 800 -24.31 10.41 25.39
N ALA A 801 -25.04 11.09 26.27
CA ALA A 801 -25.81 10.46 27.35
C ALA A 801 -26.96 9.56 26.83
N CYS A 802 -27.49 9.84 25.64
CA CYS A 802 -28.50 9.04 24.96
C CYS A 802 -27.94 7.94 24.03
N ASN A 803 -26.66 7.59 24.15
CA ASN A 803 -25.96 6.64 23.28
C ASN A 803 -25.98 7.05 21.79
N LYS A 804 -25.87 8.34 21.53
CA LYS A 804 -25.74 8.92 20.18
C LYS A 804 -24.47 9.77 20.12
N SER A 805 -23.67 9.58 19.08
CA SER A 805 -22.50 10.42 18.82
C SER A 805 -22.90 11.63 17.96
N ASN A 806 -22.42 12.84 18.28
CA ASN A 806 -22.48 13.95 17.34
C ASN A 806 -21.31 13.84 16.35
N LEU A 807 -21.59 13.24 15.20
CA LEU A 807 -20.63 13.08 14.10
C LEU A 807 -20.82 14.14 13.01
N SER A 808 -21.30 15.33 13.36
CA SER A 808 -21.59 16.39 12.40
C SER A 808 -20.34 16.91 11.69
N ARG A 809 -20.54 17.40 10.47
CA ARG A 809 -19.49 18.03 9.64
C ARG A 809 -18.76 19.16 10.38
N SER A 810 -19.52 20.05 11.02
CA SER A 810 -19.00 21.22 11.72
C SER A 810 -18.14 20.85 12.93
N ARG A 811 -18.55 19.84 13.72
CA ARG A 811 -17.75 19.34 14.85
C ARG A 811 -16.46 18.67 14.37
N TYR A 812 -16.53 17.88 13.30
CA TYR A 812 -15.34 17.24 12.71
C TYR A 812 -14.32 18.27 12.25
N GLN A 813 -14.77 19.31 11.55
CA GLN A 813 -13.93 20.39 11.06
C GLN A 813 -13.20 21.13 12.20
N ARG A 814 -13.92 21.49 13.27
CA ARG A 814 -13.30 22.13 14.44
C ARG A 814 -12.20 21.27 15.07
N ILE A 815 -12.41 19.95 15.16
CA ILE A 815 -11.42 19.02 15.71
C ILE A 815 -10.26 18.83 14.73
N SER A 816 -10.53 18.67 13.43
CA SER A 816 -9.49 18.47 12.42
C SER A 816 -8.59 19.69 12.30
N GLU A 817 -9.13 20.91 12.37
CA GLU A 817 -8.37 22.16 12.40
C GLU A 817 -7.43 22.24 13.61
N LEU A 818 -7.92 21.87 14.79
CA LEU A 818 -7.13 21.85 16.03
C LEU A 818 -6.01 20.79 15.99
N VAL A 819 -6.30 19.60 15.48
CA VAL A 819 -5.28 18.54 15.27
C VAL A 819 -4.25 19.01 14.25
N ASN A 820 -4.69 19.63 13.15
CA ASN A 820 -3.81 20.16 12.11
C ASN A 820 -2.94 21.32 12.61
N ALA A 821 -3.46 22.19 13.47
CA ALA A 821 -2.70 23.22 14.15
C ALA A 821 -1.63 22.59 15.05
N THR A 822 -1.99 21.56 15.81
CA THR A 822 -1.05 20.81 16.67
C THR A 822 0.10 20.19 15.88
N LEU A 823 -0.19 19.60 14.72
CA LEU A 823 0.83 19.01 13.83
C LEU A 823 1.82 20.03 13.26
N LYS A 824 1.45 21.31 13.23
CA LYS A 824 2.26 22.42 12.70
C LYS A 824 3.03 23.20 13.77
N LEU A 825 2.84 22.90 15.06
CA LEU A 825 3.52 23.61 16.15
C LEU A 825 5.04 23.39 16.12
N SER A 826 5.77 24.46 16.45
CA SER A 826 7.22 24.45 16.69
C SER A 826 7.52 25.21 18.01
N PRO A 827 8.17 24.59 19.02
CA PRO A 827 8.68 23.21 19.03
C PRO A 827 7.54 22.19 18.95
N LYS A 828 7.85 21.02 18.39
CA LYS A 828 6.89 19.94 18.22
C LYS A 828 6.46 19.37 19.59
N PRO A 829 5.15 19.18 19.85
CA PRO A 829 4.70 18.68 21.13
C PRO A 829 5.00 17.18 21.31
N ASP A 830 5.29 16.78 22.54
CA ASP A 830 5.38 15.37 22.94
C ASP A 830 4.00 14.78 23.22
N TYR A 831 3.11 15.60 23.79
CA TYR A 831 1.73 15.24 24.11
C TYR A 831 0.74 16.25 23.57
N VAL A 832 -0.42 15.79 23.14
CA VAL A 832 -1.61 16.63 22.97
C VAL A 832 -2.72 16.12 23.87
N LEU A 833 -3.31 17.03 24.65
CA LEU A 833 -4.37 16.73 25.61
C LEU A 833 -5.70 17.28 25.11
N PHE A 834 -6.70 16.42 25.03
CA PHE A 834 -8.08 16.79 24.72
C PHE A 834 -8.97 16.67 25.97
N PRO A 835 -9.89 17.65 26.21
CA PRO A 835 -10.78 17.65 27.36
C PRO A 835 -11.67 16.41 27.47
N GLU A 836 -12.30 16.25 28.64
CA GLU A 836 -13.33 15.23 28.85
C GLU A 836 -14.48 15.36 27.83
N LEU A 837 -15.04 14.22 27.38
CA LEU A 837 -16.17 14.14 26.43
C LEU A 837 -15.97 14.93 25.11
N SER A 838 -14.73 15.15 24.70
CA SER A 838 -14.43 15.99 23.53
C SER A 838 -14.37 15.21 22.22
N ILE A 839 -13.81 14.00 22.22
CA ILE A 839 -13.54 13.22 21.00
C ILE A 839 -14.56 12.08 20.80
N PRO A 840 -15.28 12.04 19.67
CA PRO A 840 -16.08 10.89 19.27
C PRO A 840 -15.27 9.61 19.12
N LEU A 841 -15.79 8.47 19.62
CA LEU A 841 -15.08 7.18 19.58
C LEU A 841 -14.66 6.78 18.16
N ARG A 842 -15.49 7.14 17.17
CA ARG A 842 -15.26 6.89 15.74
C ARG A 842 -14.02 7.61 15.19
N TRP A 843 -13.67 8.79 15.73
CA TRP A 843 -12.58 9.62 15.22
C TRP A 843 -11.23 9.36 15.90
N VAL A 844 -11.23 8.65 17.02
CA VAL A 844 -10.04 8.37 17.84
C VAL A 844 -8.90 7.78 16.99
N ASN A 845 -9.16 6.75 16.20
CA ASN A 845 -8.12 6.11 15.38
C ASN A 845 -7.56 7.08 14.33
N SER A 846 -8.43 7.85 13.67
CA SER A 846 -8.02 8.84 12.66
C SER A 846 -7.10 9.91 13.24
N ILE A 847 -7.43 10.43 14.42
CA ILE A 847 -6.63 11.45 15.10
C ILE A 847 -5.31 10.83 15.61
N ALA A 848 -5.40 9.68 16.28
CA ALA A 848 -4.25 8.97 16.84
C ALA A 848 -3.22 8.55 15.79
N ASP A 849 -3.65 8.04 14.64
CA ASP A 849 -2.75 7.61 13.56
C ASP A 849 -1.93 8.79 13.00
N ARG A 850 -2.54 9.99 12.90
CA ARG A 850 -1.88 11.20 12.40
C ARG A 850 -0.86 11.74 13.38
N LEU A 851 -1.24 11.81 14.67
CA LEU A 851 -0.37 12.27 15.74
C LEU A 851 0.80 11.30 16.00
N SER A 852 0.52 9.99 16.07
CA SER A 852 1.55 8.96 16.29
C SER A 852 2.53 8.84 15.13
N SER A 853 2.07 9.00 13.87
CA SER A 853 2.98 9.11 12.71
C SER A 853 3.90 10.33 12.79
N ALA A 854 3.48 11.37 13.51
CA ALA A 854 4.32 12.49 13.86
C ALA A 854 5.07 12.28 15.20
N GLY A 855 4.95 11.16 15.90
CA GLY A 855 5.60 10.96 17.20
C GLY A 855 5.02 11.83 18.32
N ILE A 856 3.76 12.26 18.20
CA ILE A 856 3.02 13.00 19.22
C ILE A 856 2.09 12.00 19.93
N SER A 857 2.14 11.94 21.26
CA SER A 857 1.25 11.11 22.07
C SER A 857 -0.09 11.81 22.29
N LEU A 858 -1.20 11.08 22.22
CA LEU A 858 -2.56 11.58 22.43
C LEU A 858 -3.08 11.13 23.79
N ILE A 859 -3.63 12.06 24.58
CA ILE A 859 -4.47 11.75 25.73
C ILE A 859 -5.77 12.52 25.54
N ALA A 860 -6.90 11.82 25.48
CA ALA A 860 -8.18 12.45 25.15
C ALA A 860 -9.33 11.84 25.94
N GLY A 861 -10.22 12.69 26.47
CA GLY A 861 -11.53 12.24 26.93
C GLY A 861 -12.44 11.91 25.75
N THR A 862 -13.12 10.78 25.81
CA THR A 862 -14.03 10.31 24.75
C THR A 862 -15.48 10.29 25.19
N GLU A 863 -16.39 9.99 24.27
CA GLU A 863 -17.81 9.75 24.57
C GLU A 863 -18.00 8.61 25.58
N TYR A 864 -19.13 8.63 26.30
CA TYR A 864 -19.52 7.54 27.18
C TYR A 864 -19.67 6.23 26.40
N ARG A 865 -19.24 5.12 27.01
CA ARG A 865 -19.65 3.78 26.57
C ARG A 865 -20.85 3.34 27.37
N HIS A 866 -21.90 2.97 26.66
CA HIS A 866 -23.14 2.46 27.24
C HIS A 866 -23.03 0.95 27.46
N LEU A 867 -23.45 0.52 28.64
CA LEU A 867 -23.58 -0.87 29.05
C LEU A 867 -25.07 -1.23 29.12
N ASP A 868 -25.35 -2.49 29.47
CA ASP A 868 -26.72 -2.93 29.75
C ASP A 868 -27.29 -2.20 30.99
N ASP A 869 -28.60 -2.29 31.21
CA ASP A 869 -29.30 -1.71 32.38
C ASP A 869 -29.15 -0.19 32.57
N ASN A 870 -29.03 0.57 31.47
CA ASN A 870 -28.86 2.03 31.48
C ASN A 870 -27.60 2.51 32.22
N GLN A 871 -26.61 1.63 32.39
CA GLN A 871 -25.32 2.01 32.95
C GLN A 871 -24.40 2.58 31.87
N LEU A 872 -23.50 3.47 32.28
CA LEU A 872 -22.48 4.03 31.40
C LEU A 872 -21.13 4.17 32.11
N LYS A 873 -20.07 4.29 31.31
CA LYS A 873 -18.73 4.63 31.77
C LYS A 873 -18.10 5.72 30.90
N SER A 874 -17.38 6.64 31.54
CA SER A 874 -16.48 7.61 30.87
C SER A 874 -15.07 7.06 30.83
N GLU A 875 -14.37 7.26 29.73
CA GLU A 875 -13.01 6.77 29.53
C GLU A 875 -12.13 7.86 28.90
N ALA A 876 -10.88 7.92 29.34
CA ALA A 876 -9.82 8.59 28.61
C ALA A 876 -9.10 7.57 27.73
N VAL A 877 -8.86 7.93 26.47
CA VAL A 877 -7.96 7.17 25.60
C VAL A 877 -6.56 7.74 25.67
N LEU A 878 -5.58 6.86 25.88
CA LEU A 878 -4.16 7.17 25.86
C LEU A 878 -3.54 6.44 24.68
N VAL A 879 -3.04 7.18 23.69
CA VAL A 879 -2.21 6.65 22.60
C VAL A 879 -0.81 7.18 22.77
N LEU A 880 0.07 6.34 23.30
CA LEU A 880 1.39 6.74 23.76
C LEU A 880 2.47 6.14 22.87
N SER A 881 3.52 6.90 22.59
CA SER A 881 4.71 6.38 21.90
C SER A 881 5.36 5.27 22.75
N ASP A 882 5.83 4.21 22.10
CA ASP A 882 6.45 3.11 22.84
C ASP A 882 7.51 2.44 21.97
N ASN A 883 8.72 2.36 22.50
CA ASN A 883 9.89 1.74 21.88
C ASN A 883 10.34 0.46 22.59
N ARG A 884 9.54 -0.09 23.52
CA ARG A 884 9.89 -1.32 24.26
C ARG A 884 10.08 -2.54 23.34
N LEU A 885 9.50 -2.53 22.14
CA LEU A 885 9.72 -3.56 21.09
C LEU A 885 11.07 -3.42 20.35
N GLY A 886 11.89 -2.42 20.67
CA GLY A 886 13.15 -2.15 19.96
C GLY A 886 13.01 -1.26 18.73
N TYR A 887 11.79 -0.82 18.38
CA TYR A 887 11.55 0.15 17.31
C TYR A 887 10.40 1.10 17.69
N PRO A 888 10.30 2.29 17.08
CA PRO A 888 9.21 3.22 17.34
C PRO A 888 7.84 2.62 17.01
N ALA A 889 7.01 2.44 18.02
CA ALA A 889 5.63 2.00 17.92
C ALA A 889 4.73 2.85 18.82
N SER A 890 3.48 2.43 19.02
CA SER A 890 2.57 3.06 19.96
C SER A 890 1.72 2.01 20.65
N VAL A 891 1.29 2.30 21.87
CA VAL A 891 0.29 1.54 22.62
C VAL A 891 -0.99 2.35 22.75
N LYS A 892 -2.13 1.67 22.83
CA LYS A 892 -3.43 2.29 23.07
C LYS A 892 -4.08 1.70 24.31
N ILE A 893 -4.49 2.59 25.21
CA ILE A 893 -5.04 2.25 26.51
C ILE A 893 -6.35 3.01 26.70
N TRP A 894 -7.38 2.32 27.18
CA TRP A 894 -8.65 2.91 27.62
C TRP A 894 -8.67 2.94 29.15
N GLN A 895 -8.54 4.13 29.73
CA GLN A 895 -8.54 4.33 31.18
C GLN A 895 -9.93 4.80 31.62
N PRO A 896 -10.71 3.99 32.36
CA PRO A 896 -11.99 4.42 32.88
C PRO A 896 -11.83 5.47 33.98
N LYS A 897 -12.74 6.44 33.97
CA LYS A 897 -12.96 7.37 35.07
C LYS A 897 -13.65 6.61 36.19
N LEU A 898 -13.05 6.63 37.38
CA LEU A 898 -13.55 5.83 38.51
C LEU A 898 -14.74 6.48 39.22
N GLU A 899 -14.77 7.81 39.27
CA GLU A 899 -15.79 8.59 39.95
C GLU A 899 -16.33 9.67 39.01
N PRO A 900 -17.64 9.93 38.99
CA PRO A 900 -18.23 11.01 38.21
C PRO A 900 -17.71 12.38 38.68
N ALA A 901 -17.74 13.38 37.79
CA ALA A 901 -17.54 14.76 38.21
C ALA A 901 -18.70 15.20 39.13
N VAL A 902 -18.47 16.23 39.94
CA VAL A 902 -19.48 16.73 40.90
C VAL A 902 -20.78 17.08 40.16
N GLY A 903 -21.88 16.41 40.53
CA GLY A 903 -23.22 16.59 39.95
C GLY A 903 -23.46 15.91 38.60
N GLU A 904 -22.44 15.25 38.01
CA GLU A 904 -22.57 14.54 36.73
C GLU A 904 -23.51 13.33 36.85
N ASP A 905 -23.40 12.57 37.93
CA ASP A 905 -24.24 11.41 38.23
C ASP A 905 -25.70 11.79 38.50
N GLU A 906 -25.92 12.83 39.30
CA GLU A 906 -27.26 13.37 39.56
C GLU A 906 -27.92 13.86 38.26
N ALA A 907 -27.18 14.58 37.41
CA ALA A 907 -27.68 15.09 36.15
C ALA A 907 -27.97 13.96 35.14
N LEU A 908 -27.08 12.97 35.02
CA LEU A 908 -27.28 11.80 34.16
C LEU A 908 -28.51 10.98 34.58
N PHE A 909 -28.71 10.82 35.89
CA PHE A 909 -29.84 10.07 36.42
C PHE A 909 -31.15 10.83 36.27
N SER A 910 -31.20 12.09 36.71
CA SER A 910 -32.43 12.90 36.71
C SER A 910 -32.93 13.25 35.31
N ILE A 911 -32.02 13.54 34.36
CA ILE A 911 -32.39 14.00 33.01
C ILE A 911 -32.55 12.82 32.03
N TYR A 912 -31.65 11.82 32.10
CA TYR A 912 -31.59 10.75 31.09
C TYR A 912 -31.86 9.34 31.63
N GLY A 913 -32.09 9.20 32.93
CA GLY A 913 -32.28 7.89 33.57
C GLY A 913 -31.05 6.99 33.46
N LYS A 914 -29.85 7.57 33.35
CA LYS A 914 -28.58 6.85 33.24
C LYS A 914 -27.86 6.81 34.57
N SER A 915 -27.20 5.70 34.86
CA SER A 915 -26.42 5.53 36.08
C SER A 915 -24.96 5.23 35.75
N TRP A 916 -24.06 5.59 36.66
CA TRP A 916 -22.66 5.21 36.52
C TRP A 916 -22.49 3.70 36.71
N ASP A 917 -21.56 3.10 35.97
CA ASP A 917 -21.23 1.68 36.12
C ASP A 917 -20.77 1.38 37.55
N SER A 918 -21.66 0.68 38.28
CA SER A 918 -21.47 0.28 39.67
C SER A 918 -20.28 -0.67 39.87
N THR A 919 -19.81 -1.34 38.82
CA THR A 919 -18.69 -2.29 38.90
C THR A 919 -17.32 -1.61 38.95
N LEU A 920 -17.22 -0.34 38.53
CA LEU A 920 -15.98 0.45 38.59
C LEU A 920 -15.61 0.86 40.03
N ASN A 921 -16.60 0.99 40.92
CA ASN A 921 -16.43 1.43 42.31
C ASN A 921 -15.79 0.38 43.24
N VAL A 922 -15.66 -0.87 42.80
CA VAL A 922 -15.22 -1.97 43.66
C VAL A 922 -13.74 -2.32 43.37
N LYS A 923 -12.82 -1.65 44.09
CA LYS A 923 -11.40 -2.05 44.33
C LYS A 923 -10.33 -1.74 43.25
N GLN A 924 -10.58 -0.95 42.21
CA GLN A 924 -9.53 -0.60 41.23
C GLN A 924 -8.64 0.57 41.71
N ARG A 925 -7.33 0.35 41.82
CA ARG A 925 -6.34 1.43 42.09
C ARG A 925 -5.94 2.10 40.79
N LYS A 926 -5.94 3.44 40.74
CA LYS A 926 -5.46 4.22 39.59
C LYS A 926 -3.96 3.93 39.35
N PRO A 927 -3.56 3.45 38.16
CA PRO A 927 -2.15 3.26 37.86
C PRO A 927 -1.49 4.61 37.57
N VAL A 928 -0.28 4.82 38.08
CA VAL A 928 0.59 5.92 37.66
C VAL A 928 1.32 5.49 36.38
N TYR A 929 1.10 6.19 35.28
CA TYR A 929 1.83 5.93 34.04
C TYR A 929 3.20 6.60 34.10
N ILE A 930 4.25 5.84 33.81
CA ILE A 930 5.63 6.31 33.63
C ILE A 930 5.96 6.17 32.14
N HIS A 931 5.70 7.23 31.39
CA HIS A 931 5.91 7.27 29.93
C HIS A 931 7.18 8.03 29.59
N HIS A 932 8.20 7.34 29.06
CA HIS A 932 9.51 7.93 28.76
C HIS A 932 10.10 8.76 29.93
N GLY A 933 9.91 8.26 31.16
CA GLY A 933 10.32 8.90 32.41
C GLY A 933 9.33 9.95 32.97
N VAL A 934 8.31 10.36 32.21
CA VAL A 934 7.27 11.30 32.64
C VAL A 934 6.20 10.57 33.42
N GLN A 935 5.89 11.06 34.62
CA GLN A 935 4.90 10.44 35.51
C GLN A 935 3.58 11.20 35.47
N PHE A 936 2.48 10.51 35.21
CA PHE A 936 1.15 11.14 35.25
C PHE A 936 0.05 10.15 35.63
N LEU A 937 -1.09 10.70 36.04
CA LEU A 937 -2.35 10.01 36.28
C LEU A 937 -3.38 10.52 35.27
N ALA A 938 -4.08 9.61 34.60
CA ALA A 938 -5.31 9.93 33.89
C ALA A 938 -6.48 9.67 34.86
N LEU A 939 -7.21 10.73 35.21
CA LEU A 939 -8.17 10.73 36.32
C LEU A 939 -9.56 10.25 35.94
#